data_AF-W9JGA7-F1
#
_entry.id   AF-W9JGA7-F1
#
_cell.length_a   1.000
_cell.length_b   1.000
_cell.length_c   1.000
_cell.angle_alpha   90.00
_cell.angle_beta   90.00
_cell.angle_gamma   90.00
#
_symmetry.space_group_name_H-M   'P 1'
#
loop_
_entity.id
_entity.type
_entity.pdbx_description
1 polymer ?
#
loop_
_entity_poly.entity_id
_entity_poly.type
_entity_poly.pdbx_seq_one_letter_code
_entity_poly.pdbx_strand_id
1 'polypeptide(L)'
;MSTMKRRCEDRTVILDPEQYKVAWIAPLEIEARAALCLLDERHHGRFPVSRGDDYIFEAGVMGGHNIIIATLPAGQEYGNGSAAALASQLKKCFPNLWFGLLVGVAAGLPSISRGRDIRLGDILVGLPDGNSAGLIAYDLGKETEDGFELLRHGHSLAMAEPIVRSAIGNIKLLAPKESEVFLPYYEKIANLDHATGTFADPGQDNDILYDDESQMIQRSSRPAHIRSRVWYGPIGSGDKLLKNAEKRNLLRDKYDIIGLEMEAAGTINRIPVGVIRGVCDYGDRHKNKGWQPYAAAMAASYARALLDVIRPSLPSASDPRPEVNQQQRIARILPEPCYYMPLMKNRRFTGRRSVLQALEEMAFGQDQVNRIALVGLGGVGKTQIALQFAHEVKEKHPHYSIFWVPTLSNEGAERAYVEIAKRLRVQKTDDSDDVKELVCQHLASGEAGKWLLIVDNADDPDLILGTEQKRGLEEYLPLSDNGVVLITTRTRQIAVDLAQSDVLDVQEMDREEAIHLFTTSLIQKPQLGNEELVLELLTKLTFLPLAIAQASAYLNKNKAPIRAYLKLLEGAESEVSKVLGREFGDNTRYKGTQNAIGTTWIVSFDQIQKLDPLAVDLLSFISYIEPKAIPQSILPVSAPAEFESAIGTLCSYSFLARREEADTFDMHSLVHTATRDWLRKGERGRQSFQDAISHLAARFPVEGDFNYTLRSEYVPHAMRLLSRNDQERGDDTYTLLEKLGWSFARDRRFKESSECAEEVFKWRRSFLPETDLLRLRAETTLGIAYADRRQFEDASEILSHVVKTQSGILAEDEPLRLIAEYALASVYMNVKRVEDAIEIFEHIVDVEKHLDEEDDSRLSSKKGLADAYLANGQREEAIDILQHIIKVRKRTQDNNFDCLACHYSLGIALLGSGQTENAIEIFERLQVTGMETLEESDQLRLANEHSLGSAFLQLGRIKDAVPIFEHVVEMERRILPENDSSLLKYEQELAHAYLVDGRTLDAINILEHVVGFNRRTLPENDQWRLASERDLAAAYQKVGRTREAIEILERAVSAKSGILAYNYPYRQEFRRLLLDCHDKLKETGN
;
A
#
# COMPACT_ATOMS: atom_id res chain seq x y z
N MET A 1 30.87 20.03 -91.90
CA MET A 1 30.69 19.21 -90.68
C MET A 1 30.12 20.09 -89.58
N SER A 2 29.04 19.60 -88.97
CA SER A 2 28.52 19.88 -87.62
C SER A 2 28.22 21.33 -87.19
N THR A 3 26.92 21.67 -87.22
CA THR A 3 26.29 22.53 -86.20
C THR A 3 25.03 21.82 -85.72
N MET A 4 25.17 21.16 -84.56
CA MET A 4 24.13 20.41 -83.86
C MET A 4 23.04 21.35 -83.33
N LYS A 5 21.80 20.98 -83.65
CA LYS A 5 20.55 21.42 -83.02
C LYS A 5 20.62 21.15 -81.50
N ARG A 6 20.49 22.19 -80.66
CA ARG A 6 20.01 22.03 -79.28
C ARG A 6 18.49 21.93 -79.32
N ARG A 7 17.96 20.71 -79.25
CA ARG A 7 16.60 20.47 -78.74
C ARG A 7 16.67 20.60 -77.21
N CYS A 8 15.91 21.53 -76.67
CA CYS A 8 15.65 21.65 -75.24
C CYS A 8 14.71 20.49 -74.86
N GLU A 9 15.24 19.45 -74.23
CA GLU A 9 14.44 18.45 -73.52
C GLU A 9 14.41 18.88 -72.05
N ASP A 10 13.29 19.51 -71.65
CA ASP A 10 12.95 19.77 -70.25
C ASP A 10 12.94 18.44 -69.49
N ARG A 11 13.99 18.17 -68.71
CA ARG A 11 13.95 17.13 -67.69
C ARG A 11 13.11 17.65 -66.54
N THR A 12 11.87 17.19 -66.42
CA THR A 12 10.98 17.47 -65.29
C THR A 12 11.66 17.05 -63.98
N VAL A 13 11.99 18.02 -63.13
CA VAL A 13 12.55 17.77 -61.80
C VAL A 13 11.45 17.20 -60.90
N ILE A 14 11.68 16.01 -60.35
CA ILE A 14 10.77 15.38 -59.38
C ILE A 14 11.15 15.88 -57.98
N LEU A 15 10.18 16.45 -57.26
CA LEU A 15 10.36 16.89 -55.88
C LEU A 15 10.13 15.72 -54.93
N ASP A 16 10.97 15.63 -53.90
CA ASP A 16 10.86 14.63 -52.84
C ASP A 16 9.83 15.08 -51.78
N PRO A 17 8.69 14.38 -51.61
CA PRO A 17 7.68 14.75 -50.62
C PRO A 17 8.18 14.72 -49.18
N GLU A 18 9.21 13.94 -48.86
CA GLU A 18 9.74 13.83 -47.50
C GLU A 18 10.41 15.13 -46.99
N GLN A 19 10.82 16.01 -47.90
CA GLN A 19 11.52 17.25 -47.56
C GLN A 19 10.58 18.34 -47.03
N TYR A 20 9.27 18.19 -47.18
CA TYR A 20 8.29 19.23 -46.87
C TYR A 20 7.53 18.90 -45.59
N LYS A 21 7.63 19.80 -44.61
CA LYS A 21 7.16 19.56 -43.24
C LYS A 21 6.02 20.46 -42.81
N VAL A 22 5.67 21.47 -43.61
CA VAL A 22 4.59 22.40 -43.27
C VAL A 22 3.58 22.44 -44.41
N ALA A 23 2.31 22.15 -44.11
CA ALA A 23 1.22 22.34 -45.07
C ALA A 23 0.61 23.74 -44.91
N TRP A 24 0.50 24.46 -46.00
CA TRP A 24 -0.27 25.68 -46.12
C TRP A 24 -1.53 25.39 -46.92
N ILE A 25 -2.68 25.37 -46.24
CA ILE A 25 -3.96 25.03 -46.85
C ILE A 25 -4.70 26.35 -47.12
N ALA A 26 -4.92 26.63 -48.41
CA ALA A 26 -5.54 27.83 -48.92
C ALA A 26 -6.65 27.44 -49.92
N PRO A 27 -7.88 27.18 -49.43
CA PRO A 27 -8.97 26.66 -50.25
C PRO A 27 -9.33 27.49 -51.49
N LEU A 28 -9.24 28.82 -51.42
CA LEU A 28 -9.56 29.72 -52.53
C LEU A 28 -8.30 30.13 -53.32
N GLU A 29 -8.45 30.33 -54.64
CA GLU A 29 -7.33 30.73 -55.51
C GLU A 29 -6.63 32.01 -55.04
N ILE A 30 -7.39 33.01 -54.57
CA ILE A 30 -6.82 34.27 -54.09
C ILE A 30 -5.99 34.10 -52.80
N GLU A 31 -6.34 33.12 -51.96
CA GLU A 31 -5.62 32.78 -50.73
C GLU A 31 -4.30 32.06 -51.07
N ALA A 32 -4.35 31.12 -52.01
CA ALA A 32 -3.18 30.42 -52.50
C ALA A 32 -2.21 31.39 -53.22
N ARG A 33 -2.76 32.36 -53.97
CA ARG A 33 -1.97 33.42 -54.61
C ARG A 33 -1.21 34.27 -53.60
N ALA A 34 -1.88 34.71 -52.53
CA ALA A 34 -1.25 35.48 -51.46
C ALA A 34 -0.10 34.70 -50.80
N ALA A 35 -0.29 33.39 -50.57
CA ALA A 35 0.76 32.51 -50.04
C ALA A 35 1.96 32.38 -50.99
N LEU A 36 1.71 32.17 -52.29
CA LEU A 36 2.76 32.05 -53.32
C LEU A 36 3.60 33.33 -53.44
N CYS A 37 2.99 34.51 -53.29
CA CYS A 37 3.71 35.79 -53.32
C CYS A 37 4.62 36.01 -52.10
N LEU A 38 4.43 35.25 -51.02
CA LEU A 38 5.20 35.36 -49.77
C LEU A 38 6.30 34.29 -49.63
N LEU A 39 6.45 33.40 -50.60
CA LEU A 39 7.54 32.43 -50.63
C LEU A 39 8.88 33.15 -50.71
N ASP A 40 9.85 32.72 -49.89
CA ASP A 40 11.23 33.17 -50.00
C ASP A 40 11.88 32.57 -51.27
N GLU A 41 11.55 31.31 -51.59
CA GLU A 41 11.96 30.59 -52.79
C GLU A 41 10.83 29.66 -53.28
N ARG A 42 10.61 29.56 -54.60
CA ARG A 42 9.65 28.61 -55.18
C ARG A 42 10.37 27.41 -55.78
N HIS A 43 9.91 26.21 -55.45
CA HIS A 43 10.45 24.98 -56.04
C HIS A 43 9.66 24.63 -57.31
N HIS A 44 10.34 24.64 -58.47
CA HIS A 44 9.72 24.47 -59.79
C HIS A 44 9.52 23.02 -60.27
N GLY A 45 9.81 22.02 -59.42
CA GLY A 45 9.62 20.61 -59.73
C GLY A 45 8.16 20.15 -59.52
N ARG A 46 7.91 18.85 -59.73
CA ARG A 46 6.59 18.24 -59.51
C ARG A 46 6.68 17.07 -58.53
N PHE A 47 5.68 16.90 -57.68
CA PHE A 47 5.56 15.70 -56.87
C PHE A 47 5.05 14.51 -57.71
N PRO A 48 5.43 13.27 -57.37
CA PRO A 48 4.85 12.08 -57.99
C PRO A 48 3.32 12.04 -57.80
N VAL A 49 2.58 11.75 -58.86
CA VAL A 49 1.10 11.62 -58.84
C VAL A 49 0.70 10.26 -59.40
N SER A 50 -0.16 9.54 -58.66
CA SER A 50 -0.67 8.22 -59.05
C SER A 50 -2.15 8.29 -59.43
N ARG A 51 -2.65 7.26 -60.13
CA ARG A 51 -4.07 7.15 -60.44
C ARG A 51 -4.87 7.06 -59.13
N GLY A 52 -5.77 8.03 -58.91
CA GLY A 52 -6.55 8.15 -57.68
C GLY A 52 -6.08 9.26 -56.73
N ASP A 53 -5.07 10.06 -57.13
CA ASP A 53 -4.74 11.33 -56.48
C ASP A 53 -5.49 12.48 -57.19
N ASP A 54 -6.27 13.25 -56.44
CA ASP A 54 -7.21 14.26 -56.96
C ASP A 54 -6.66 15.70 -56.92
N TYR A 55 -5.61 15.95 -56.12
CA TYR A 55 -5.03 17.28 -55.89
C TYR A 55 -3.58 17.40 -56.38
N ILE A 56 -3.22 18.59 -56.86
CA ILE A 56 -1.85 19.00 -57.22
C ILE A 56 -1.39 20.07 -56.23
N PHE A 57 -0.12 20.01 -55.86
CA PHE A 57 0.45 20.87 -54.83
C PHE A 57 1.56 21.76 -55.37
N GLU A 58 1.64 22.97 -54.83
CA GLU A 58 2.74 23.91 -55.04
C GLU A 58 3.73 23.82 -53.88
N ALA A 59 4.99 24.19 -54.09
CA ALA A 59 6.03 23.97 -53.09
C ALA A 59 7.07 25.10 -53.09
N GLY A 60 7.68 25.35 -51.94
CA GLY A 60 8.74 26.35 -51.79
C GLY A 60 9.29 26.45 -50.38
N VAL A 61 10.11 27.48 -50.15
CA VAL A 61 10.66 27.83 -48.84
C VAL A 61 9.95 29.05 -48.30
N MET A 62 9.58 29.01 -47.02
CA MET A 62 9.01 30.13 -46.29
C MET A 62 9.47 30.11 -44.83
N GLY A 63 10.23 31.13 -44.40
CA GLY A 63 10.73 31.24 -43.02
C GLY A 63 11.75 30.17 -42.66
N GLY A 64 12.50 29.68 -43.66
CA GLY A 64 13.42 28.55 -43.52
C GLY A 64 12.75 27.17 -43.55
N HIS A 65 11.43 27.10 -43.71
CA HIS A 65 10.70 25.83 -43.84
C HIS A 65 10.46 25.49 -45.30
N ASN A 66 10.63 24.21 -45.65
CA ASN A 66 10.05 23.66 -46.87
C ASN A 66 8.54 23.47 -46.67
N ILE A 67 7.75 24.26 -47.39
CA ILE A 67 6.29 24.31 -47.28
C ILE A 67 5.60 23.78 -48.54
N ILE A 68 4.43 23.17 -48.35
CA ILE A 68 3.50 22.79 -49.43
C ILE A 68 2.32 23.76 -49.41
N ILE A 69 1.95 24.34 -50.55
CA ILE A 69 0.73 25.14 -50.70
C ILE A 69 -0.32 24.28 -51.42
N ALA A 70 -1.47 24.13 -50.78
CA ALA A 70 -2.56 23.28 -51.23
C ALA A 70 -3.84 24.10 -51.43
N THR A 71 -4.44 23.96 -52.61
CA THR A 71 -5.67 24.65 -53.01
C THR A 71 -6.69 23.65 -53.56
N LEU A 72 -7.98 24.00 -53.49
CA LEU A 72 -9.01 23.20 -54.12
C LEU A 72 -8.92 23.31 -55.66
N PRO A 73 -9.32 22.26 -56.41
CA PRO A 73 -9.45 22.27 -57.85
C PRO A 73 -10.37 23.40 -58.33
N ALA A 74 -10.05 23.94 -59.52
CA ALA A 74 -10.85 24.99 -60.13
C ALA A 74 -12.31 24.55 -60.30
N GLY A 75 -13.23 25.34 -59.75
CA GLY A 75 -14.67 25.08 -59.81
C GLY A 75 -15.21 24.11 -58.75
N GLN A 76 -14.37 23.53 -57.88
CA GLN A 76 -14.84 22.71 -56.76
C GLN A 76 -15.45 23.59 -55.66
N GLU A 77 -16.56 23.12 -55.08
CA GLU A 77 -17.20 23.79 -53.95
C GLU A 77 -16.35 23.67 -52.68
N TYR A 78 -16.18 24.79 -51.97
CA TYR A 78 -15.51 24.87 -50.69
C TYR A 78 -16.46 24.48 -49.54
N GLY A 79 -15.90 23.94 -48.45
CA GLY A 79 -16.65 23.35 -47.35
C GLY A 79 -15.85 22.30 -46.60
N ASN A 80 -16.36 21.82 -45.46
CA ASN A 80 -15.68 20.88 -44.58
C ASN A 80 -15.34 19.56 -45.27
N GLY A 81 -16.25 19.04 -46.11
CA GLY A 81 -16.03 17.80 -46.86
C GLY A 81 -14.87 17.90 -47.86
N SER A 82 -14.88 18.94 -48.70
CA SER A 82 -13.80 19.22 -49.68
C SER A 82 -12.46 19.47 -48.99
N ALA A 83 -12.47 20.24 -47.89
CA ALA A 83 -11.27 20.52 -47.12
C ALA A 83 -10.70 19.28 -46.43
N ALA A 84 -11.56 18.40 -45.90
CA ALA A 84 -11.14 17.11 -45.33
C ALA A 84 -10.53 16.18 -46.38
N ALA A 85 -11.04 16.17 -47.61
CA ALA A 85 -10.49 15.38 -48.71
C ALA A 85 -9.09 15.89 -49.11
N LEU A 86 -8.95 17.20 -49.30
CA LEU A 86 -7.65 17.85 -49.57
C LEU A 86 -6.63 17.56 -48.46
N ALA A 87 -7.02 17.73 -47.20
CA ALA A 87 -6.17 17.46 -46.04
C ALA A 87 -5.78 15.97 -45.91
N SER A 88 -6.69 15.06 -46.27
CA SER A 88 -6.40 13.62 -46.26
C SER A 88 -5.36 13.24 -47.31
N GLN A 89 -5.46 13.81 -48.52
CA GLN A 89 -4.45 13.57 -49.55
C GLN A 89 -3.11 14.23 -49.21
N LEU A 90 -3.10 15.45 -48.63
CA LEU A 90 -1.87 16.05 -48.12
C LEU A 90 -1.15 15.14 -47.12
N LYS A 91 -1.89 14.61 -46.16
CA LYS A 91 -1.35 13.69 -45.15
C LYS A 91 -0.83 12.38 -45.78
N LYS A 92 -1.46 11.91 -46.85
CA LYS A 92 -1.04 10.73 -47.61
C LYS A 92 0.24 11.01 -48.41
N CYS A 93 0.32 12.14 -49.09
CA CYS A 93 1.41 12.47 -50.01
C CYS A 93 2.68 12.98 -49.29
N PHE A 94 2.54 13.62 -48.13
CA PHE A 94 3.65 14.23 -47.39
C PHE A 94 3.84 13.56 -46.02
N PRO A 95 4.67 12.50 -45.92
CA PRO A 95 4.76 11.68 -44.71
C PRO A 95 5.42 12.40 -43.52
N ASN A 96 6.27 13.41 -43.79
CA ASN A 96 6.99 14.17 -42.77
C ASN A 96 6.29 15.47 -42.36
N LEU A 97 4.99 15.59 -42.65
CA LEU A 97 4.21 16.76 -42.29
C LEU A 97 4.16 16.94 -40.76
N TRP A 98 4.72 18.05 -40.28
CA TRP A 98 4.81 18.41 -38.87
C TRP A 98 3.54 19.12 -38.38
N PHE A 99 3.10 20.15 -39.10
CA PHE A 99 1.85 20.85 -38.84
C PHE A 99 1.30 21.49 -40.11
N GLY A 100 0.03 21.86 -40.07
CA GLY A 100 -0.56 22.69 -41.12
C GLY A 100 -0.98 24.08 -40.63
N LEU A 101 -1.13 25.00 -41.56
CA LEU A 101 -1.75 26.30 -41.38
C LEU A 101 -2.93 26.37 -42.35
N LEU A 102 -4.12 26.57 -41.82
CA LEU A 102 -5.31 26.83 -42.63
C LEU A 102 -5.47 28.35 -42.71
N VAL A 103 -5.07 28.90 -43.85
CA VAL A 103 -4.96 30.33 -44.05
C VAL A 103 -5.94 30.75 -45.14
N GLY A 104 -6.82 31.69 -44.81
CA GLY A 104 -7.77 32.20 -45.79
C GLY A 104 -8.63 33.31 -45.25
N VAL A 105 -9.86 33.43 -45.75
CA VAL A 105 -10.79 34.50 -45.36
C VAL A 105 -11.97 33.97 -44.54
N ALA A 106 -12.59 34.86 -43.77
CA ALA A 106 -13.77 34.56 -42.96
C ALA A 106 -14.68 35.78 -42.84
N ALA A 107 -15.92 35.52 -42.40
CA ALA A 107 -16.79 36.55 -41.89
C ALA A 107 -16.36 36.93 -40.46
N GLY A 108 -16.15 38.21 -40.19
CA GLY A 108 -15.84 38.73 -38.85
C GLY A 108 -17.10 39.05 -38.06
N LEU A 109 -17.09 38.78 -36.76
CA LEU A 109 -18.27 38.95 -35.89
C LEU A 109 -18.05 40.04 -34.82
N PRO A 110 -18.21 41.33 -35.16
CA PRO A 110 -18.05 42.42 -34.20
C PRO A 110 -19.10 42.36 -33.09
N SER A 111 -18.73 42.80 -31.89
CA SER A 111 -19.60 43.03 -30.74
C SER A 111 -19.14 44.31 -30.03
N ILE A 112 -19.65 45.45 -30.51
CA ILE A 112 -19.23 46.78 -30.02
C ILE A 112 -19.55 46.95 -28.53
N SER A 113 -20.69 46.41 -28.07
CA SER A 113 -21.10 46.42 -26.66
C SER A 113 -20.14 45.66 -25.74
N ARG A 114 -19.45 44.64 -26.26
CA ARG A 114 -18.40 43.88 -25.53
C ARG A 114 -16.98 44.38 -25.80
N GLY A 115 -16.83 45.56 -26.45
CA GLY A 115 -15.52 46.11 -26.80
C GLY A 115 -14.78 45.40 -27.95
N ARG A 116 -15.47 44.52 -28.69
CA ARG A 116 -14.93 43.73 -29.80
C ARG A 116 -15.25 44.41 -31.14
N ASP A 117 -14.44 45.38 -31.53
CA ASP A 117 -14.56 46.07 -32.83
C ASP A 117 -13.80 45.30 -33.92
N ILE A 118 -14.33 44.18 -34.42
CA ILE A 118 -13.70 43.47 -35.54
C ILE A 118 -13.97 44.23 -36.84
N ARG A 119 -12.93 44.48 -37.64
CA ARG A 119 -12.99 45.27 -38.89
C ARG A 119 -12.59 44.49 -40.14
N LEU A 120 -13.01 44.96 -41.32
CA LEU A 120 -12.57 44.37 -42.58
C LEU A 120 -11.05 44.55 -42.75
N GLY A 121 -10.38 43.43 -43.02
CA GLY A 121 -8.92 43.31 -43.04
C GLY A 121 -8.25 43.07 -41.69
N ASP A 122 -9.01 42.93 -40.59
CA ASP A 122 -8.47 42.35 -39.35
C ASP A 122 -8.19 40.85 -39.55
N ILE A 123 -7.36 40.29 -38.67
CA ILE A 123 -6.99 38.86 -38.68
C ILE A 123 -7.63 38.18 -37.47
N LEU A 124 -8.24 37.03 -37.68
CA LEU A 124 -8.83 36.16 -36.67
C LEU A 124 -7.94 34.93 -36.52
N VAL A 125 -7.59 34.58 -35.29
CA VAL A 125 -6.77 33.41 -34.98
C VAL A 125 -7.51 32.52 -34.00
N GLY A 126 -7.78 31.28 -34.43
CA GLY A 126 -8.48 30.28 -33.63
C GLY A 126 -7.66 29.86 -32.42
N LEU A 127 -8.07 30.28 -31.23
CA LEU A 127 -7.46 29.88 -29.96
C LEU A 127 -8.54 29.55 -28.93
N PRO A 128 -8.35 28.49 -28.12
CA PRO A 128 -9.27 28.19 -27.03
C PRO A 128 -9.21 29.29 -25.97
N ASP A 129 -10.36 29.63 -25.40
CA ASP A 129 -10.50 30.65 -24.35
C ASP A 129 -11.40 30.15 -23.23
N GLY A 130 -10.87 30.05 -22.01
CA GLY A 130 -11.55 29.48 -20.85
C GLY A 130 -12.11 28.09 -21.13
N ASN A 131 -13.44 27.97 -21.10
CA ASN A 131 -14.16 26.73 -21.39
C ASN A 131 -14.49 26.55 -22.88
N SER A 132 -14.23 27.53 -23.75
CA SER A 132 -14.60 27.48 -25.17
C SER A 132 -13.48 26.88 -26.04
N ALA A 133 -13.85 26.01 -26.98
CA ALA A 133 -12.89 25.46 -27.94
C ALA A 133 -12.44 26.54 -28.93
N GLY A 134 -11.17 26.48 -29.37
CA GLY A 134 -10.65 27.44 -30.36
C GLY A 134 -11.32 27.35 -31.73
N LEU A 135 -12.02 26.23 -31.99
CA LEU A 135 -12.82 26.00 -33.17
C LEU A 135 -14.13 25.30 -32.79
N ILE A 136 -15.25 25.79 -33.31
CA ILE A 136 -16.60 25.30 -32.99
C ILE A 136 -17.30 24.91 -34.29
N ALA A 137 -17.53 23.61 -34.50
CA ALA A 137 -18.35 23.13 -35.63
C ALA A 137 -19.83 23.43 -35.34
N TYR A 138 -20.33 24.60 -35.74
CA TYR A 138 -21.63 25.11 -35.28
C TYR A 138 -22.84 24.45 -35.97
N ASP A 139 -22.60 23.63 -36.98
CA ASP A 139 -23.59 22.85 -37.73
C ASP A 139 -23.49 21.34 -37.47
N LEU A 140 -22.60 20.92 -36.57
CA LEU A 140 -22.43 19.53 -36.14
C LEU A 140 -23.11 19.29 -34.80
N GLY A 141 -24.33 18.77 -34.83
CA GLY A 141 -25.22 18.73 -33.67
C GLY A 141 -26.41 17.81 -33.86
N LYS A 142 -27.24 17.70 -32.82
CA LYS A 142 -28.52 16.99 -32.84
C LYS A 142 -29.65 18.01 -32.79
N GLU A 143 -30.68 17.79 -33.59
CA GLU A 143 -31.94 18.52 -33.43
C GLU A 143 -32.69 17.93 -32.23
N THR A 144 -33.06 18.76 -31.25
CA THR A 144 -33.82 18.37 -30.05
C THR A 144 -35.10 19.18 -29.96
N GLU A 145 -36.01 18.80 -29.05
CA GLU A 145 -37.25 19.57 -28.80
C GLU A 145 -36.96 21.01 -28.33
N ASP A 146 -35.81 21.24 -27.68
CA ASP A 146 -35.32 22.54 -27.22
C ASP A 146 -34.44 23.27 -28.26
N GLY A 147 -34.32 22.71 -29.48
CA GLY A 147 -33.57 23.26 -30.62
C GLY A 147 -32.25 22.52 -30.91
N PHE A 148 -31.42 23.13 -31.75
CA PHE A 148 -30.16 22.51 -32.20
C PHE A 148 -29.07 22.54 -31.11
N GLU A 149 -28.60 21.36 -30.70
CA GLU A 149 -27.55 21.15 -29.70
C GLU A 149 -26.26 20.62 -30.34
N LEU A 150 -25.12 21.24 -30.03
CA LEU A 150 -23.82 20.79 -30.56
C LEU A 150 -23.40 19.44 -29.99
N LEU A 151 -22.89 18.56 -30.86
CA LEU A 151 -22.27 17.32 -30.42
C LEU A 151 -21.05 17.64 -29.55
N ARG A 152 -20.97 16.99 -28.39
CA ARG A 152 -19.89 17.19 -27.40
C ARG A 152 -19.68 18.66 -27.02
N HIS A 153 -20.75 19.46 -27.08
CA HIS A 153 -20.79 20.90 -26.74
C HIS A 153 -19.77 21.75 -27.54
N GLY A 154 -19.34 21.27 -28.72
CA GLY A 154 -18.33 21.96 -29.54
C GLY A 154 -16.87 21.74 -29.11
N HIS A 155 -16.58 20.93 -28.08
CA HIS A 155 -15.22 20.78 -27.51
C HIS A 155 -14.34 19.68 -28.13
N SER A 156 -14.82 19.00 -29.17
CA SER A 156 -14.24 17.72 -29.58
C SER A 156 -13.31 17.75 -30.80
N LEU A 157 -13.04 18.92 -31.38
CA LEU A 157 -12.15 19.00 -32.54
C LEU A 157 -10.69 18.90 -32.11
N ALA A 158 -9.87 18.31 -32.97
CA ALA A 158 -8.42 18.33 -32.79
C ALA A 158 -7.93 19.77 -32.63
N MET A 159 -6.86 19.97 -31.86
CA MET A 159 -6.30 21.30 -31.60
C MET A 159 -5.08 21.53 -32.50
N ALA A 160 -4.79 22.79 -32.81
CA ALA A 160 -3.54 23.16 -33.46
C ALA A 160 -2.32 22.67 -32.66
N GLU A 161 -1.24 22.28 -33.35
CA GLU A 161 -0.02 21.79 -32.72
C GLU A 161 0.48 22.74 -31.62
N PRO A 162 1.01 22.23 -30.49
CA PRO A 162 1.50 23.07 -29.40
C PRO A 162 2.55 24.10 -29.84
N ILE A 163 3.40 23.77 -30.81
CA ILE A 163 4.41 24.72 -31.35
C ILE A 163 3.76 25.90 -32.07
N VAL A 164 2.70 25.65 -32.85
CA VAL A 164 1.92 26.68 -33.55
C VAL A 164 1.19 27.54 -32.52
N ARG A 165 0.57 26.94 -31.50
CA ARG A 165 -0.08 27.69 -30.41
C ARG A 165 0.92 28.50 -29.58
N SER A 166 2.13 27.98 -29.35
CA SER A 166 3.21 28.69 -28.67
C SER A 166 3.70 29.88 -29.47
N ALA A 167 3.87 29.74 -30.79
CA ALA A 167 4.24 30.83 -31.68
C ALA A 167 3.15 31.90 -31.77
N ILE A 168 1.87 31.50 -31.83
CA ILE A 168 0.74 32.44 -31.74
C ILE A 168 0.78 33.17 -30.39
N GLY A 169 1.03 32.46 -29.29
CA GLY A 169 1.21 33.05 -27.97
C GLY A 169 2.35 34.07 -27.92
N ASN A 170 3.47 33.80 -28.61
CA ASN A 170 4.61 34.71 -28.69
C ASN A 170 4.26 36.02 -29.41
N ILE A 171 3.55 35.94 -30.55
CA ILE A 171 3.07 37.14 -31.25
C ILE A 171 2.03 37.89 -30.40
N LYS A 172 1.11 37.17 -29.75
CA LYS A 172 0.08 37.75 -28.88
C LYS A 172 0.66 38.54 -27.70
N LEU A 173 1.86 38.21 -27.22
CA LEU A 173 2.54 38.98 -26.15
C LEU A 173 2.89 40.41 -26.57
N LEU A 174 2.92 40.70 -27.87
CA LEU A 174 3.19 42.03 -28.40
C LEU A 174 1.96 42.93 -28.42
N ALA A 175 0.79 42.44 -27.98
CA ALA A 175 -0.44 43.22 -27.95
C ALA A 175 -0.27 44.57 -27.25
N PRO A 176 -0.72 45.70 -27.85
CA PRO A 176 -1.51 45.83 -29.10
C PRO A 176 -0.70 46.10 -30.38
N LYS A 177 0.60 45.78 -30.38
CA LYS A 177 1.56 46.04 -31.48
C LYS A 177 1.84 44.81 -32.35
N GLU A 178 0.95 43.83 -32.37
CA GLU A 178 1.14 42.60 -33.17
C GLU A 178 1.28 42.90 -34.67
N SER A 179 0.67 44.00 -35.13
CA SER A 179 0.77 44.48 -36.51
C SER A 179 2.21 44.75 -36.98
N GLU A 180 3.11 45.15 -36.07
CA GLU A 180 4.52 45.41 -36.40
C GLU A 180 5.25 44.14 -36.90
N VAL A 181 4.76 42.95 -36.54
CA VAL A 181 5.38 41.67 -36.91
C VAL A 181 5.02 41.23 -38.33
N PHE A 182 3.80 41.52 -38.79
CA PHE A 182 3.29 41.00 -40.08
C PHE A 182 3.10 42.05 -41.17
N LEU A 183 2.92 43.34 -40.82
CA LEU A 183 2.77 44.41 -41.83
C LEU A 183 3.94 44.49 -42.84
N PRO A 184 5.21 44.27 -42.46
CA PRO A 184 6.31 44.27 -43.43
C PRO A 184 6.18 43.21 -44.53
N TYR A 185 5.48 42.09 -44.26
CA TYR A 185 5.20 41.08 -45.29
C TYR A 185 4.04 41.51 -46.18
N TYR A 186 3.02 42.14 -45.62
CA TYR A 186 1.90 42.69 -46.38
C TYR A 186 2.36 43.77 -47.36
N GLU A 187 3.19 44.71 -46.92
CA GLU A 187 3.69 45.81 -47.75
C GLU A 187 4.45 45.32 -49.00
N LYS A 188 5.10 44.15 -48.92
CA LYS A 188 5.79 43.53 -50.07
C LYS A 188 4.83 43.03 -51.15
N ILE A 189 3.60 42.66 -50.79
CA ILE A 189 2.64 42.04 -51.70
C ILE A 189 1.45 42.95 -52.04
N ALA A 190 1.23 44.04 -51.29
CA ALA A 190 0.08 44.93 -51.42
C ALA A 190 -0.17 45.42 -52.86
N ASN A 191 0.90 45.74 -53.59
CA ASN A 191 0.82 46.28 -54.96
C ASN A 191 1.11 45.25 -56.05
N LEU A 192 1.20 43.96 -55.71
CA LEU A 192 1.39 42.91 -56.72
C LEU A 192 0.08 42.64 -57.46
N ASP A 193 0.16 42.59 -58.79
CA ASP A 193 -0.98 42.33 -59.65
C ASP A 193 -1.41 40.85 -59.59
N HIS A 194 -2.73 40.63 -59.52
CA HIS A 194 -3.37 39.35 -59.74
C HIS A 194 -4.56 39.50 -60.71
N ALA A 195 -5.20 38.38 -61.09
CA ALA A 195 -6.19 38.34 -62.17
C ALA A 195 -7.42 39.27 -62.00
N THR A 196 -7.65 39.80 -60.80
CA THR A 196 -8.83 40.61 -60.45
C THR A 196 -8.48 41.95 -59.80
N GLY A 197 -7.20 42.33 -59.72
CA GLY A 197 -6.76 43.59 -59.09
C GLY A 197 -5.43 43.44 -58.34
N THR A 198 -5.30 44.13 -57.21
CA THR A 198 -4.16 44.07 -56.29
C THR A 198 -4.62 43.71 -54.87
N PHE A 199 -3.65 43.46 -53.97
CA PHE A 199 -3.91 43.20 -52.55
C PHE A 199 -4.01 44.48 -51.70
N ALA A 200 -4.16 45.66 -52.33
CA ALA A 200 -4.18 46.95 -51.65
C ALA A 200 -5.39 47.09 -50.70
N ASP A 201 -5.20 47.76 -49.56
CA ASP A 201 -6.27 48.08 -48.61
C ASP A 201 -7.36 48.91 -49.31
N PRO A 202 -8.62 48.42 -49.40
CA PRO A 202 -9.73 49.18 -49.97
C PRO A 202 -10.05 50.48 -49.23
N GLY A 203 -9.49 50.70 -48.03
CA GLY A 203 -9.60 51.92 -47.25
C GLY A 203 -10.66 51.83 -46.16
N GLN A 204 -10.41 52.47 -45.01
CA GLN A 204 -11.28 52.40 -43.83
C GLN A 204 -12.66 53.00 -44.03
N ASP A 205 -12.80 53.97 -44.96
CA ASP A 205 -14.10 54.58 -45.27
C ASP A 205 -15.04 53.59 -45.97
N ASN A 206 -14.49 52.55 -46.58
CA ASN A 206 -15.24 51.46 -47.21
C ASN A 206 -15.53 50.30 -46.24
N ASP A 207 -15.09 50.38 -44.98
CA ASP A 207 -15.39 49.41 -43.93
C ASP A 207 -16.73 49.72 -43.24
N ILE A 208 -17.80 49.24 -43.85
CA ILE A 208 -19.19 49.52 -43.44
C ILE A 208 -19.75 48.33 -42.67
N LEU A 209 -20.14 48.55 -41.41
CA LEU A 209 -20.85 47.59 -40.58
C LEU A 209 -22.30 48.04 -40.42
N TYR A 210 -23.23 47.10 -40.59
CA TYR A 210 -24.66 47.33 -40.40
C TYR A 210 -25.17 46.66 -39.12
N ASP A 211 -26.12 47.29 -38.44
CA ASP A 211 -26.85 46.68 -37.35
C ASP A 211 -27.97 45.73 -37.83
N ASP A 212 -28.75 45.19 -36.90
CA ASP A 212 -29.79 44.20 -37.19
C ASP A 212 -30.97 44.79 -38.00
N GLU A 213 -31.18 46.11 -37.92
CA GLU A 213 -32.15 46.86 -38.74
C GLU A 213 -31.57 47.31 -40.09
N SER A 214 -30.30 47.00 -40.35
CA SER A 214 -29.53 47.45 -41.51
C SER A 214 -29.28 48.95 -41.59
N GLN A 215 -29.17 49.60 -40.43
CA GLN A 215 -28.62 50.93 -40.31
C GLN A 215 -27.10 50.87 -40.19
N MET A 216 -26.41 51.84 -40.79
CA MET A 216 -24.95 51.90 -40.75
C MET A 216 -24.46 52.30 -39.35
N ILE A 217 -23.55 51.51 -38.79
CA ILE A 217 -22.91 51.82 -37.51
C ILE A 217 -21.71 52.76 -37.75
N GLN A 218 -21.77 53.95 -37.16
CA GLN A 218 -20.68 54.92 -37.24
C GLN A 218 -19.52 54.51 -36.31
N ARG A 219 -18.32 54.33 -36.88
CA ARG A 219 -17.10 53.94 -36.17
C ARG A 219 -15.98 54.96 -36.42
N SER A 220 -15.15 55.23 -35.42
CA SER A 220 -13.98 56.12 -35.55
C SER A 220 -12.89 55.48 -36.41
N SER A 221 -12.19 56.28 -37.22
CA SER A 221 -11.06 55.81 -38.04
C SER A 221 -9.89 55.38 -37.15
N ARG A 222 -9.26 54.24 -37.46
CA ARG A 222 -8.05 53.75 -36.78
C ARG A 222 -6.81 54.44 -37.34
N PRO A 223 -5.82 54.82 -36.51
CA PRO A 223 -4.50 55.20 -37.00
C PRO A 223 -3.86 54.11 -37.87
N ALA A 224 -3.09 54.51 -38.88
CA ALA A 224 -2.51 53.60 -39.88
C ALA A 224 -1.72 52.41 -39.29
N HIS A 225 -0.93 52.63 -38.24
CA HIS A 225 -0.11 51.58 -37.59
C HIS A 225 -0.92 50.51 -36.83
N ILE A 226 -2.21 50.77 -36.56
CA ILE A 226 -3.16 49.82 -35.95
C ILE A 226 -4.42 49.64 -36.83
N ARG A 227 -4.29 49.93 -38.14
CA ARG A 227 -5.37 49.80 -39.14
C ARG A 227 -6.02 48.42 -39.11
N SER A 228 -5.18 47.39 -39.03
CA SER A 228 -5.58 46.00 -38.90
C SER A 228 -5.04 45.43 -37.59
N ARG A 229 -5.88 44.67 -36.89
CA ARG A 229 -5.58 44.03 -35.61
C ARG A 229 -5.73 42.53 -35.70
N VAL A 230 -5.17 41.84 -34.71
CA VAL A 230 -5.34 40.39 -34.55
C VAL A 230 -6.32 40.14 -33.40
N TRP A 231 -7.33 39.32 -33.66
CA TRP A 231 -8.32 38.89 -32.67
C TRP A 231 -8.13 37.40 -32.41
N TYR A 232 -7.98 37.07 -31.13
CA TYR A 232 -7.76 35.70 -30.67
C TYR A 232 -9.01 35.19 -29.98
N GLY A 233 -9.51 34.03 -30.41
CA GLY A 233 -10.68 33.42 -29.79
C GLY A 233 -11.33 32.32 -30.62
N PRO A 234 -12.48 31.80 -30.18
CA PRO A 234 -13.20 30.73 -30.87
C PRO A 234 -13.66 31.14 -32.27
N ILE A 235 -13.39 30.30 -33.28
CA ILE A 235 -13.89 30.50 -34.64
C ILE A 235 -14.96 29.43 -34.94
N GLY A 236 -16.10 29.84 -35.49
CA GLY A 236 -17.14 28.92 -35.94
C GLY A 236 -16.83 28.35 -37.33
N SER A 237 -16.98 27.05 -37.49
CA SER A 237 -16.80 26.31 -38.74
C SER A 237 -18.11 25.65 -39.17
N GLY A 238 -18.51 25.76 -40.43
CA GLY A 238 -19.69 25.07 -40.95
C GLY A 238 -19.91 25.21 -42.45
N ASP A 239 -20.71 24.32 -43.03
CA ASP A 239 -20.95 24.22 -44.48
C ASP A 239 -22.02 25.22 -44.98
N LYS A 240 -22.67 25.95 -44.06
CA LYS A 240 -23.75 26.90 -44.40
C LYS A 240 -23.22 28.32 -44.50
N LEU A 241 -23.27 28.90 -45.70
CA LEU A 241 -23.00 30.32 -45.93
C LEU A 241 -24.05 31.19 -45.22
N LEU A 242 -23.62 31.96 -44.21
CA LEU A 242 -24.52 32.78 -43.40
C LEU A 242 -24.69 34.19 -44.00
N LYS A 243 -25.93 34.58 -44.30
CA LYS A 243 -26.32 35.92 -44.81
C LYS A 243 -27.47 36.52 -43.99
N ASN A 244 -27.46 36.31 -42.69
CA ASN A 244 -28.51 36.77 -41.78
C ASN A 244 -27.86 37.31 -40.50
N ALA A 245 -28.00 38.62 -40.28
CA ALA A 245 -27.38 39.33 -39.15
C ALA A 245 -27.89 38.84 -37.77
N GLU A 246 -29.18 38.52 -37.65
CA GLU A 246 -29.77 37.98 -36.41
C GLU A 246 -29.19 36.60 -36.08
N LYS A 247 -29.18 35.68 -37.06
CA LYS A 247 -28.64 34.32 -36.86
C LYS A 247 -27.14 34.34 -36.61
N ARG A 248 -26.42 35.28 -37.24
CA ARG A 248 -25.01 35.55 -36.98
C ARG A 248 -24.79 35.99 -35.55
N ASN A 249 -25.55 36.98 -35.07
CA ASN A 249 -25.45 37.50 -33.71
C ASN A 249 -25.82 36.42 -32.68
N LEU A 250 -26.81 35.59 -32.97
CA LEU A 250 -27.16 34.44 -32.15
C LEU A 250 -25.99 33.47 -31.99
N LEU A 251 -25.32 33.09 -33.10
CA LEU A 251 -24.15 32.21 -33.04
C LEU A 251 -22.98 32.87 -32.31
N ARG A 252 -22.72 34.15 -32.59
CA ARG A 252 -21.71 34.98 -31.90
C ARG A 252 -21.93 34.95 -30.39
N ASP A 253 -23.14 35.25 -29.93
CA ASP A 253 -23.40 35.43 -28.51
C ASP A 253 -23.56 34.10 -27.77
N LYS A 254 -24.11 33.06 -28.43
CA LYS A 254 -24.29 31.72 -27.87
C LYS A 254 -22.95 30.99 -27.66
N TYR A 255 -22.02 31.11 -28.60
CA TYR A 255 -20.77 30.34 -28.59
C TYR A 255 -19.51 31.20 -28.40
N ASP A 256 -19.69 32.51 -28.20
CA ASP A 256 -18.64 33.53 -28.09
C ASP A 256 -17.62 33.51 -29.24
N ILE A 257 -18.08 33.18 -30.46
CA ILE A 257 -17.22 33.10 -31.64
C ILE A 257 -16.87 34.48 -32.20
N ILE A 258 -15.65 34.64 -32.71
CA ILE A 258 -15.12 35.88 -33.30
C ILE A 258 -15.25 35.92 -34.83
N GLY A 259 -15.48 34.75 -35.46
CA GLY A 259 -15.58 34.62 -36.91
C GLY A 259 -16.32 33.38 -37.35
N LEU A 260 -16.76 33.36 -38.61
CA LEU A 260 -17.33 32.19 -39.30
C LEU A 260 -16.53 31.87 -40.56
N GLU A 261 -16.08 30.63 -40.66
CA GLU A 261 -15.37 30.06 -41.81
C GLU A 261 -15.94 28.67 -42.16
N MET A 262 -15.48 28.05 -43.24
CA MET A 262 -16.17 26.88 -43.83
C MET A 262 -15.31 25.62 -44.02
N GLU A 263 -14.03 25.60 -43.60
CA GLU A 263 -13.12 24.49 -43.91
C GLU A 263 -12.42 23.88 -42.69
N ALA A 264 -12.35 24.58 -41.56
CA ALA A 264 -11.47 24.18 -40.46
C ALA A 264 -11.95 22.91 -39.75
N ALA A 265 -13.26 22.69 -39.58
CA ALA A 265 -13.77 21.49 -38.91
C ALA A 265 -13.46 20.22 -39.72
N GLY A 266 -13.48 20.30 -41.05
CA GLY A 266 -13.05 19.22 -41.93
C GLY A 266 -11.54 18.99 -41.91
N THR A 267 -10.77 20.07 -41.94
CA THR A 267 -9.29 20.02 -42.05
C THR A 267 -8.63 19.55 -40.76
N ILE A 268 -9.03 20.11 -39.62
CA ILE A 268 -8.35 19.91 -38.33
C ILE A 268 -8.41 18.47 -37.84
N ASN A 269 -9.47 17.74 -38.21
CA ASN A 269 -9.63 16.32 -37.91
C ASN A 269 -8.69 15.41 -38.71
N ARG A 270 -8.02 15.93 -39.75
CA ARG A 270 -7.07 15.18 -40.59
C ARG A 270 -5.64 15.56 -40.28
N ILE A 271 -5.37 16.87 -40.26
CA ILE A 271 -4.07 17.48 -39.97
C ILE A 271 -4.29 18.53 -38.87
N PRO A 272 -3.51 18.52 -37.79
CA PRO A 272 -3.54 19.59 -36.79
C PRO A 272 -3.15 20.93 -37.42
N VAL A 273 -4.13 21.81 -37.64
CA VAL A 273 -3.92 23.10 -38.31
C VAL A 273 -4.11 24.30 -37.39
N GLY A 274 -3.23 25.29 -37.52
CA GLY A 274 -3.50 26.64 -37.02
C GLY A 274 -4.47 27.36 -37.94
N VAL A 275 -5.62 27.82 -37.41
CA VAL A 275 -6.67 28.49 -38.19
C VAL A 275 -6.45 30.00 -38.16
N ILE A 276 -6.11 30.58 -39.30
CA ILE A 276 -5.77 32.00 -39.46
C ILE A 276 -6.65 32.57 -40.58
N ARG A 277 -7.54 33.50 -40.23
CA ARG A 277 -8.54 34.03 -41.17
C ARG A 277 -8.51 35.55 -41.26
N GLY A 278 -8.46 36.09 -42.48
CA GLY A 278 -8.65 37.51 -42.73
C GLY A 278 -10.13 37.85 -42.84
N VAL A 279 -10.55 38.95 -42.25
CA VAL A 279 -11.96 39.36 -42.26
C VAL A 279 -12.30 40.01 -43.60
N CYS A 280 -13.12 39.35 -44.43
CA CYS A 280 -13.52 39.85 -45.75
C CYS A 280 -14.98 40.33 -45.84
N ASP A 281 -15.82 39.96 -44.86
CA ASP A 281 -17.20 40.42 -44.73
C ASP A 281 -17.68 40.24 -43.27
N TYR A 282 -18.94 40.59 -43.01
CA TYR A 282 -19.56 40.50 -41.68
C TYR A 282 -20.68 39.44 -41.57
N GLY A 283 -20.77 38.48 -42.49
CA GLY A 283 -21.77 37.39 -42.41
C GLY A 283 -23.24 37.86 -42.52
N ASP A 284 -23.47 38.98 -43.21
CA ASP A 284 -24.80 39.56 -43.44
C ASP A 284 -25.14 39.65 -44.94
N ARG A 285 -26.27 40.31 -45.25
CA ARG A 285 -26.79 40.46 -46.61
C ARG A 285 -25.97 41.40 -47.50
N HIS A 286 -25.07 42.22 -46.95
CA HIS A 286 -24.27 43.22 -47.64
C HIS A 286 -22.85 42.73 -47.99
N LYS A 287 -22.61 41.42 -47.95
CA LYS A 287 -21.32 40.79 -48.30
C LYS A 287 -20.80 41.26 -49.67
N ASN A 288 -19.58 41.79 -49.69
CA ASN A 288 -18.86 42.22 -50.89
C ASN A 288 -17.56 41.41 -51.04
N LYS A 289 -17.25 40.95 -52.26
CA LYS A 289 -16.01 40.21 -52.56
C LYS A 289 -14.78 41.11 -52.69
N GLY A 290 -14.94 42.43 -52.79
CA GLY A 290 -13.83 43.37 -52.96
C GLY A 290 -12.79 43.37 -51.84
N TRP A 291 -13.17 42.91 -50.64
CA TRP A 291 -12.26 42.81 -49.48
C TRP A 291 -11.50 41.48 -49.40
N GLN A 292 -11.87 40.47 -50.18
CA GLN A 292 -11.25 39.13 -50.14
C GLN A 292 -9.74 39.15 -50.45
N PRO A 293 -9.25 39.88 -51.47
CA PRO A 293 -7.81 39.94 -51.73
C PRO A 293 -7.04 40.52 -50.54
N TYR A 294 -7.43 41.70 -50.06
CA TYR A 294 -6.77 42.34 -48.91
C TYR A 294 -6.81 41.45 -47.66
N ALA A 295 -7.98 40.88 -47.32
CA ALA A 295 -8.12 39.98 -46.18
C ALA A 295 -7.22 38.73 -46.30
N ALA A 296 -7.15 38.12 -47.48
CA ALA A 296 -6.28 36.97 -47.73
C ALA A 296 -4.80 37.32 -47.58
N ALA A 297 -4.37 38.47 -48.09
CA ALA A 297 -3.00 38.97 -47.94
C ALA A 297 -2.63 39.23 -46.48
N MET A 298 -3.54 39.77 -45.68
CA MET A 298 -3.33 40.02 -44.25
C MET A 298 -3.20 38.72 -43.46
N ALA A 299 -4.07 37.74 -43.72
CA ALA A 299 -3.99 36.41 -43.10
C ALA A 299 -2.69 35.69 -43.48
N ALA A 300 -2.29 35.75 -44.75
CA ALA A 300 -1.05 35.17 -45.24
C ALA A 300 0.19 35.85 -44.64
N SER A 301 0.17 37.17 -44.49
CA SER A 301 1.26 37.92 -43.85
C SER A 301 1.44 37.54 -42.38
N TYR A 302 0.33 37.37 -41.65
CA TYR A 302 0.38 36.88 -40.26
C TYR A 302 0.90 35.44 -40.19
N ALA A 303 0.46 34.55 -41.07
CA ALA A 303 0.96 33.18 -41.14
C ALA A 303 2.44 33.11 -41.52
N ARG A 304 2.94 33.99 -42.41
CA ARG A 304 4.36 34.14 -42.74
C ARG A 304 5.18 34.56 -41.51
N ALA A 305 4.71 35.56 -40.77
CA ALA A 305 5.32 36.00 -39.52
C ALA A 305 5.34 34.89 -38.47
N LEU A 306 4.28 34.09 -38.39
CA LEU A 306 4.20 32.94 -37.50
C LEU A 306 5.29 31.89 -37.80
N LEU A 307 5.57 31.62 -39.08
CA LEU A 307 6.65 30.71 -39.47
C LEU A 307 8.04 31.23 -39.11
N ASP A 308 8.27 32.55 -39.09
CA ASP A 308 9.55 33.13 -38.65
C ASP A 308 9.79 33.05 -37.14
N VAL A 309 8.72 32.93 -36.35
CA VAL A 309 8.82 32.63 -34.92
C VAL A 309 9.22 31.17 -34.72
N ILE A 310 8.68 30.27 -35.55
CA ILE A 310 8.98 28.83 -35.52
C ILE A 310 10.26 28.57 -36.34
N ARG A 311 11.44 29.05 -35.94
CA ARG A 311 12.63 28.85 -36.79
C ARG A 311 13.11 27.40 -36.80
N PRO A 312 13.39 26.80 -37.98
CA PRO A 312 14.13 25.55 -38.05
C PRO A 312 15.59 25.80 -37.66
N SER A 313 16.23 24.83 -37.01
CA SER A 313 17.65 24.87 -36.67
C SER A 313 18.48 24.98 -37.96
N LEU A 314 19.24 26.07 -38.11
CA LEU A 314 20.13 26.29 -39.26
C LEU A 314 21.15 25.14 -39.36
N PRO A 315 21.40 24.58 -40.56
CA PRO A 315 22.61 23.82 -40.80
C PRO A 315 23.81 24.77 -40.67
N SER A 316 24.83 24.37 -39.92
CA SER A 316 26.07 25.14 -39.77
C SER A 316 26.71 25.40 -41.13
N ALA A 317 27.06 26.68 -41.37
CA ALA A 317 27.77 27.13 -42.57
C ALA A 317 29.18 26.54 -42.66
N SER A 318 29.30 25.34 -43.21
CA SER A 318 30.57 24.75 -43.64
C SER A 318 30.31 23.65 -44.66
N ASP A 319 29.78 24.01 -45.81
CA ASP A 319 29.74 23.13 -46.98
C ASP A 319 30.61 23.75 -48.08
N PRO A 320 31.88 23.33 -48.26
CA PRO A 320 32.57 23.50 -49.52
C PRO A 320 31.98 22.49 -50.51
N ARG A 321 31.63 22.99 -51.70
CA ARG A 321 31.14 22.23 -52.85
C ARG A 321 32.02 21.00 -53.15
N PRO A 322 31.46 19.94 -53.75
CA PRO A 322 32.07 18.63 -53.79
C PRO A 322 33.07 18.53 -54.95
N GLU A 323 34.35 18.34 -54.65
CA GLU A 323 35.28 17.71 -55.59
C GLU A 323 35.96 16.52 -54.92
N VAL A 324 35.47 15.36 -55.33
CA VAL A 324 36.13 14.06 -55.48
C VAL A 324 37.43 13.89 -54.68
N ASN A 325 37.37 13.14 -53.57
CA ASN A 325 38.47 12.22 -53.27
C ASN A 325 38.02 10.96 -52.54
N GLN A 326 38.34 9.84 -53.16
CA GLN A 326 37.94 8.46 -52.87
C GLN A 326 38.65 7.85 -51.65
N GLN A 327 38.94 8.62 -50.59
CA GLN A 327 39.82 8.18 -49.49
C GLN A 327 39.24 8.22 -48.08
N GLN A 328 37.93 8.43 -47.90
CA GLN A 328 37.25 8.19 -46.62
C GLN A 328 36.09 7.21 -46.79
N ARG A 329 36.41 6.02 -47.28
CA ARG A 329 35.72 4.81 -46.82
C ARG A 329 36.45 4.34 -45.56
N ILE A 330 35.69 4.11 -44.50
CA ILE A 330 36.07 3.51 -43.21
C ILE A 330 36.42 4.53 -42.10
N ALA A 331 35.39 5.24 -41.63
CA ALA A 331 35.17 5.49 -40.20
C ALA A 331 33.65 5.50 -39.97
N ARG A 332 33.15 4.53 -39.20
CA ARG A 332 31.72 4.24 -38.99
C ARG A 332 30.99 5.46 -38.42
N ILE A 333 29.95 5.91 -39.11
CA ILE A 333 28.94 6.86 -38.60
C ILE A 333 28.20 6.13 -37.48
N LEU A 334 28.44 6.51 -36.21
CA LEU A 334 27.50 6.13 -35.15
C LEU A 334 26.27 7.05 -35.29
N PRO A 335 25.04 6.52 -35.14
CA PRO A 335 23.82 7.33 -35.21
C PRO A 335 23.80 8.40 -34.10
N GLU A 336 23.18 9.55 -34.37
CA GLU A 336 22.86 10.50 -33.30
C GLU A 336 21.85 9.86 -32.31
N PRO A 337 22.06 10.00 -30.99
CA PRO A 337 21.22 9.40 -29.97
C PRO A 337 19.80 9.97 -29.99
N CYS A 338 18.80 9.09 -29.96
CA CYS A 338 17.39 9.43 -30.07
C CYS A 338 16.63 9.17 -28.76
N TYR A 339 15.65 10.02 -28.41
CA TYR A 339 14.91 9.91 -27.15
C TYR A 339 13.39 9.85 -27.34
N TYR A 340 12.77 8.84 -26.73
CA TYR A 340 11.32 8.73 -26.53
C TYR A 340 11.03 8.43 -25.05
N MET A 341 10.62 9.46 -24.31
CA MET A 341 10.22 9.36 -22.90
C MET A 341 8.87 10.07 -22.72
N PRO A 342 7.75 9.36 -22.58
CA PRO A 342 6.41 9.96 -22.51
C PRO A 342 6.10 10.60 -21.15
N LEU A 343 6.94 10.36 -20.13
CA LEU A 343 6.80 10.90 -18.77
C LEU A 343 7.76 12.09 -18.53
N MET A 344 7.33 13.04 -17.70
CA MET A 344 8.13 14.22 -17.33
C MET A 344 9.02 13.94 -16.12
N LYS A 345 10.25 14.49 -16.12
CA LYS A 345 11.20 14.37 -14.99
C LYS A 345 10.53 14.75 -13.67
N ASN A 346 10.58 13.84 -12.70
CA ASN A 346 10.08 14.10 -11.35
C ASN A 346 11.08 14.98 -10.58
N ARG A 347 10.74 16.26 -10.41
CA ARG A 347 11.60 17.24 -9.71
C ARG A 347 11.67 17.05 -8.20
N ARG A 348 10.82 16.19 -7.62
CA ARG A 348 10.75 15.89 -6.19
C ARG A 348 11.23 14.48 -5.86
N PHE A 349 11.86 13.80 -6.82
CA PHE A 349 12.47 12.50 -6.57
C PHE A 349 13.49 12.60 -5.44
N THR A 350 13.48 11.63 -4.52
CA THR A 350 14.29 11.62 -3.31
C THR A 350 14.78 10.19 -3.05
N GLY A 351 16.04 10.06 -2.64
CA GLY A 351 16.59 8.78 -2.18
C GLY A 351 16.90 7.80 -3.32
N ARG A 352 16.86 6.51 -2.99
CA ARG A 352 17.08 5.34 -3.86
C ARG A 352 18.48 5.28 -4.50
N ARG A 353 19.48 5.87 -3.83
CA ARG A 353 20.85 5.93 -4.36
C ARG A 353 21.47 4.55 -4.55
N SER A 354 21.24 3.63 -3.62
CA SER A 354 21.73 2.25 -3.71
C SER A 354 21.19 1.53 -4.95
N VAL A 355 19.87 1.61 -5.18
CA VAL A 355 19.22 0.98 -6.34
C VAL A 355 19.68 1.63 -7.66
N LEU A 356 19.78 2.96 -7.70
CA LEU A 356 20.27 3.67 -8.90
C LEU A 356 21.74 3.35 -9.20
N GLN A 357 22.58 3.22 -8.18
CA GLN A 357 23.97 2.82 -8.34
C GLN A 357 24.08 1.37 -8.83
N ALA A 358 23.30 0.44 -8.27
CA ALA A 358 23.26 -0.94 -8.75
C ALA A 358 22.81 -1.01 -10.22
N LEU A 359 21.80 -0.23 -10.62
CA LEU A 359 21.39 -0.12 -12.03
C LEU A 359 22.50 0.42 -12.93
N GLU A 360 23.24 1.43 -12.47
CA GLU A 360 24.38 2.00 -13.22
C GLU A 360 25.51 0.98 -13.39
N GLU A 361 25.83 0.22 -12.33
CA GLU A 361 26.83 -0.84 -12.35
C GLU A 361 26.41 -2.01 -13.25
N MET A 362 25.15 -2.47 -13.20
CA MET A 362 24.65 -3.55 -14.06
C MET A 362 24.54 -3.12 -15.54
N ALA A 363 24.11 -1.89 -15.81
CA ALA A 363 23.88 -1.42 -17.18
C ALA A 363 25.16 -0.92 -17.88
N PHE A 364 26.16 -0.45 -17.13
CA PHE A 364 27.35 0.20 -17.71
C PHE A 364 28.69 -0.22 -17.08
N GLY A 365 28.67 -1.20 -16.16
CA GLY A 365 29.87 -1.74 -15.51
C GLY A 365 30.70 -2.67 -16.41
N GLN A 366 31.69 -3.34 -15.81
CA GLN A 366 32.58 -4.27 -16.55
C GLN A 366 31.83 -5.52 -17.03
N ASP A 367 30.85 -5.98 -16.27
CA ASP A 367 29.99 -7.12 -16.58
C ASP A 367 28.59 -6.63 -16.99
N GLN A 368 28.52 -5.80 -18.04
CA GLN A 368 27.25 -5.25 -18.55
C GLN A 368 26.27 -6.37 -18.89
N VAL A 369 25.03 -6.25 -18.37
CA VAL A 369 23.94 -7.18 -18.69
C VAL A 369 22.97 -6.57 -19.70
N ASN A 370 22.34 -7.42 -20.52
CA ASN A 370 21.47 -6.97 -21.62
C ASN A 370 20.02 -6.72 -21.16
N ARG A 371 19.57 -7.36 -20.09
CA ARG A 371 18.22 -7.20 -19.53
C ARG A 371 18.31 -7.09 -18.02
N ILE A 372 17.68 -6.06 -17.45
CA ILE A 372 17.60 -5.82 -16.02
C ILE A 372 16.14 -5.68 -15.66
N ALA A 373 15.70 -6.27 -14.56
CA ALA A 373 14.33 -6.07 -14.10
C ALA A 373 14.25 -5.53 -12.68
N LEU A 374 13.47 -4.45 -12.52
CA LEU A 374 13.06 -3.90 -11.22
C LEU A 374 11.75 -4.57 -10.79
N VAL A 375 11.79 -5.32 -9.69
CA VAL A 375 10.64 -6.04 -9.12
C VAL A 375 10.27 -5.44 -7.77
N GLY A 376 8.99 -5.49 -7.39
CA GLY A 376 8.55 -5.10 -6.04
C GLY A 376 7.08 -4.72 -5.96
N LEU A 377 6.62 -4.34 -4.77
CA LEU A 377 5.19 -4.04 -4.52
C LEU A 377 4.66 -2.84 -5.34
N GLY A 378 3.38 -2.86 -5.68
CA GLY A 378 2.68 -1.71 -6.26
C GLY A 378 2.74 -0.49 -5.34
N GLY A 379 3.28 0.63 -5.85
CA GLY A 379 3.46 1.87 -5.07
C GLY A 379 4.85 2.11 -4.47
N VAL A 380 5.78 1.15 -4.61
CA VAL A 380 7.16 1.25 -4.07
C VAL A 380 8.09 2.20 -4.85
N GLY A 381 7.65 2.65 -6.04
CA GLY A 381 8.33 3.68 -6.83
C GLY A 381 9.15 3.21 -8.03
N LYS A 382 9.04 1.93 -8.47
CA LYS A 382 9.79 1.37 -9.62
C LYS A 382 9.79 2.26 -10.87
N THR A 383 8.62 2.67 -11.36
CA THR A 383 8.49 3.58 -12.52
C THR A 383 9.23 4.91 -12.31
N GLN A 384 9.26 5.43 -11.08
CA GLN A 384 9.96 6.67 -10.76
C GLN A 384 11.48 6.46 -10.70
N ILE A 385 11.94 5.30 -10.21
CA ILE A 385 13.36 4.90 -10.24
C ILE A 385 13.84 4.75 -11.69
N ALA A 386 13.09 4.02 -12.53
CA ALA A 386 13.41 3.85 -13.94
C ALA A 386 13.43 5.20 -14.69
N LEU A 387 12.48 6.10 -14.39
CA LEU A 387 12.44 7.44 -14.96
C LEU A 387 13.63 8.30 -14.52
N GLN A 388 14.00 8.26 -13.24
CA GLN A 388 15.17 8.95 -12.73
C GLN A 388 16.45 8.40 -13.39
N PHE A 389 16.59 7.08 -13.47
CA PHE A 389 17.71 6.41 -14.13
C PHE A 389 17.82 6.81 -15.61
N ALA A 390 16.71 6.83 -16.36
CA ALA A 390 16.70 7.29 -17.75
C ALA A 390 17.24 8.72 -17.91
N HIS A 391 16.88 9.63 -16.98
CA HIS A 391 17.41 10.98 -16.98
C HIS A 391 18.90 11.05 -16.62
N GLU A 392 19.37 10.22 -15.68
CA GLU A 392 20.79 10.13 -15.35
C GLU A 392 21.62 9.56 -16.50
N VAL A 393 21.10 8.55 -17.21
CA VAL A 393 21.72 8.01 -18.44
C VAL A 393 21.81 9.07 -19.51
N LYS A 394 20.75 9.86 -19.71
CA LYS A 394 20.78 10.97 -20.67
C LYS A 394 21.83 12.03 -20.33
N GLU A 395 22.06 12.28 -19.04
CA GLU A 395 23.02 13.29 -18.56
C GLU A 395 24.48 12.76 -18.54
N LYS A 396 24.71 11.52 -18.08
CA LYS A 396 26.04 10.91 -17.92
C LYS A 396 26.53 10.17 -19.18
N HIS A 397 25.62 9.61 -19.96
CA HIS A 397 25.90 8.82 -21.18
C HIS A 397 25.19 9.42 -22.40
N PRO A 398 25.59 10.63 -22.85
CA PRO A 398 24.87 11.35 -23.89
C PRO A 398 24.80 10.62 -25.23
N HIS A 399 25.68 9.64 -25.47
CA HIS A 399 25.72 8.81 -26.69
C HIS A 399 24.69 7.67 -26.72
N TYR A 400 23.91 7.46 -25.65
CA TYR A 400 22.84 6.45 -25.63
C TYR A 400 21.52 7.02 -26.13
N SER A 401 20.85 6.29 -27.02
CA SER A 401 19.43 6.48 -27.30
C SER A 401 18.58 5.93 -26.15
N ILE A 402 17.44 6.54 -25.82
CA ILE A 402 16.56 6.07 -24.74
C ILE A 402 15.13 5.96 -25.25
N PHE A 403 14.53 4.79 -25.10
CA PHE A 403 13.17 4.50 -25.53
C PHE A 403 12.35 3.98 -24.36
N TRP A 404 11.06 4.32 -24.31
CA TRP A 404 10.17 3.96 -23.22
C TRP A 404 8.87 3.38 -23.74
N VAL A 405 8.53 2.16 -23.31
CA VAL A 405 7.34 1.42 -23.72
C VAL A 405 6.45 1.19 -22.50
N PRO A 406 5.31 1.91 -22.39
CA PRO A 406 4.32 1.65 -21.36
C PRO A 406 3.49 0.40 -21.70
N THR A 407 3.44 -0.59 -20.81
CA THR A 407 2.73 -1.85 -21.01
C THR A 407 1.44 -1.96 -20.18
N LEU A 408 0.77 -0.82 -19.97
CA LEU A 408 -0.54 -0.77 -19.30
C LEU A 408 -1.67 -1.44 -20.12
N SER A 409 -1.50 -1.51 -21.45
CA SER A 409 -2.38 -2.23 -22.38
C SER A 409 -1.65 -2.51 -23.70
N ASN A 410 -2.18 -3.44 -24.51
CA ASN A 410 -1.58 -3.79 -25.80
C ASN A 410 -1.56 -2.59 -26.77
N GLU A 411 -2.63 -1.78 -26.79
CA GLU A 411 -2.70 -0.57 -27.62
C GLU A 411 -1.68 0.48 -27.18
N GLY A 412 -1.39 0.56 -25.87
CA GLY A 412 -0.36 1.44 -25.32
C GLY A 412 1.04 1.04 -25.79
N ALA A 413 1.36 -0.26 -25.70
CA ALA A 413 2.62 -0.81 -26.16
C ALA A 413 2.79 -0.64 -27.69
N GLU A 414 1.76 -0.96 -28.48
CA GLU A 414 1.80 -0.79 -29.94
C GLU A 414 2.03 0.68 -30.34
N ARG A 415 1.34 1.62 -29.70
CA ARG A 415 1.56 3.06 -29.95
C ARG A 415 3.00 3.47 -29.66
N ALA A 416 3.60 2.94 -28.60
CA ALA A 416 4.99 3.24 -28.27
C ALA A 416 5.97 2.68 -29.30
N TYR A 417 5.81 1.43 -29.73
CA TYR A 417 6.64 0.85 -30.79
C TYR A 417 6.50 1.60 -32.13
N VAL A 418 5.30 2.04 -32.49
CA VAL A 418 5.09 2.91 -33.67
C VAL A 418 5.84 4.23 -33.53
N GLU A 419 5.85 4.80 -32.34
CA GLU A 419 6.48 6.10 -32.06
C GLU A 419 8.01 5.99 -31.95
N ILE A 420 8.52 4.83 -31.55
CA ILE A 420 9.95 4.44 -31.60
C ILE A 420 10.38 4.21 -33.05
N ALA A 421 9.62 3.44 -33.84
CA ALA A 421 9.91 3.16 -35.25
C ALA A 421 10.03 4.46 -36.07
N LYS A 422 9.10 5.40 -35.87
CA LYS A 422 9.14 6.72 -36.50
C LYS A 422 10.42 7.49 -36.17
N ARG A 423 10.84 7.45 -34.90
CA ARG A 423 12.04 8.14 -34.42
C ARG A 423 13.33 7.52 -34.96
N LEU A 424 13.38 6.20 -34.99
CA LEU A 424 14.49 5.42 -35.56
C LEU A 424 14.48 5.39 -37.09
N ARG A 425 13.43 5.93 -37.73
CA ARG A 425 13.19 5.91 -39.18
C ARG A 425 13.17 4.50 -39.77
N VAL A 426 12.65 3.55 -39.00
CA VAL A 426 12.42 2.17 -39.44
C VAL A 426 11.18 2.16 -40.32
N GLN A 427 11.35 1.86 -41.60
CA GLN A 427 10.26 1.81 -42.58
C GLN A 427 9.70 0.38 -42.69
N LYS A 428 8.38 0.26 -42.84
CA LYS A 428 7.77 -0.99 -43.27
C LYS A 428 8.08 -1.24 -44.73
N THR A 429 8.42 -2.47 -45.07
CA THR A 429 8.60 -2.94 -46.45
C THR A 429 7.29 -3.46 -47.07
N ASP A 430 6.38 -3.95 -46.23
CA ASP A 430 5.04 -4.45 -46.59
C ASP A 430 4.00 -4.03 -45.52
N ASP A 431 2.72 -3.91 -45.91
CA ASP A 431 1.61 -3.59 -45.00
C ASP A 431 1.39 -4.69 -43.95
N SER A 432 1.84 -5.92 -44.25
CA SER A 432 1.80 -7.07 -43.33
C SER A 432 2.91 -7.06 -42.27
N ASP A 433 3.91 -6.18 -42.38
CA ASP A 433 5.05 -6.14 -41.44
C ASP A 433 4.61 -5.69 -40.03
N ASP A 434 5.01 -6.43 -38.99
CA ASP A 434 4.81 -6.00 -37.61
C ASP A 434 5.87 -4.95 -37.22
N VAL A 435 5.40 -3.74 -36.85
CA VAL A 435 6.28 -2.64 -36.44
C VAL A 435 7.16 -3.02 -35.25
N LYS A 436 6.66 -3.85 -34.34
CA LYS A 436 7.40 -4.30 -33.15
C LYS A 436 8.63 -5.12 -33.56
N GLU A 437 8.46 -6.01 -34.54
CA GLU A 437 9.52 -6.84 -35.08
C GLU A 437 10.59 -6.00 -35.79
N LEU A 438 10.17 -5.03 -36.62
CA LEU A 438 11.12 -4.15 -37.32
C LEU A 438 11.95 -3.28 -36.35
N VAL A 439 11.35 -2.75 -35.29
CA VAL A 439 12.07 -2.01 -34.24
C VAL A 439 13.05 -2.92 -33.51
N CYS A 440 12.61 -4.14 -33.15
CA CYS A 440 13.46 -5.14 -32.50
C CYS A 440 14.67 -5.47 -33.37
N GLN A 441 14.47 -5.76 -34.67
CA GLN A 441 15.53 -6.04 -35.62
C GLN A 441 16.51 -4.87 -35.77
N HIS A 442 16.00 -3.63 -35.84
CA HIS A 442 16.86 -2.45 -35.92
C HIS A 442 17.71 -2.28 -34.66
N LEU A 443 17.12 -2.36 -33.46
CA LEU A 443 17.83 -2.22 -32.19
C LEU A 443 18.82 -3.37 -31.93
N ALA A 444 18.55 -4.57 -32.44
CA ALA A 444 19.47 -5.69 -32.41
C ALA A 444 20.66 -5.51 -33.38
N SER A 445 20.55 -4.65 -34.39
CA SER A 445 21.61 -4.40 -35.36
C SER A 445 22.70 -3.47 -34.81
N GLY A 446 23.93 -3.62 -35.34
CA GLY A 446 25.02 -2.68 -35.04
C GLY A 446 24.79 -1.25 -35.56
N GLU A 447 23.74 -1.04 -36.37
CA GLU A 447 23.37 0.27 -36.92
C GLU A 447 22.58 1.13 -35.92
N ALA A 448 22.02 0.55 -34.86
CA ALA A 448 21.26 1.32 -33.84
C ALA A 448 22.15 2.11 -32.87
N GLY A 449 23.47 1.87 -32.85
CA GLY A 449 24.37 2.45 -31.84
C GLY A 449 24.04 1.95 -30.43
N LYS A 450 24.40 2.74 -29.41
CA LYS A 450 24.13 2.39 -28.01
C LYS A 450 22.74 2.85 -27.58
N TRP A 451 21.99 2.01 -26.85
CA TRP A 451 20.63 2.36 -26.46
C TRP A 451 20.16 1.75 -25.12
N LEU A 452 19.15 2.36 -24.53
CA LEU A 452 18.42 1.90 -23.34
C LEU A 452 16.93 1.82 -23.69
N LEU A 453 16.32 0.66 -23.57
CA LEU A 453 14.89 0.43 -23.78
C LEU A 453 14.23 0.14 -22.42
N ILE A 454 13.26 0.96 -22.02
CA ILE A 454 12.55 0.80 -20.76
C ILE A 454 11.16 0.24 -21.03
N VAL A 455 10.83 -0.90 -20.44
CA VAL A 455 9.51 -1.53 -20.49
C VAL A 455 8.83 -1.34 -19.14
N ASP A 456 7.83 -0.47 -19.07
CA ASP A 456 7.25 0.00 -17.80
C ASP A 456 5.85 -0.56 -17.52
N ASN A 457 5.66 -1.12 -16.32
CA ASN A 457 4.47 -1.86 -15.87
C ASN A 457 4.23 -3.16 -16.65
N ALA A 458 5.25 -4.00 -16.80
CA ALA A 458 5.16 -5.33 -17.40
C ALA A 458 4.48 -6.31 -16.43
N ASP A 459 3.23 -6.02 -16.07
CA ASP A 459 2.50 -6.73 -15.00
C ASP A 459 1.56 -7.82 -15.55
N ASP A 460 1.18 -7.75 -16.84
CA ASP A 460 0.22 -8.68 -17.48
C ASP A 460 0.96 -9.81 -18.24
N PRO A 461 0.91 -11.08 -17.75
CA PRO A 461 1.61 -12.19 -18.39
C PRO A 461 1.16 -12.46 -19.82
N ASP A 462 -0.14 -12.33 -20.12
CA ASP A 462 -0.69 -12.62 -21.44
C ASP A 462 -0.18 -11.61 -22.49
N LEU A 463 0.04 -10.36 -22.07
CA LEU A 463 0.59 -9.31 -22.93
C LEU A 463 2.10 -9.47 -23.11
N ILE A 464 2.81 -9.87 -22.07
CA ILE A 464 4.27 -9.90 -22.03
C ILE A 464 4.83 -11.21 -22.58
N LEU A 465 4.36 -12.36 -22.09
CA LEU A 465 4.82 -13.69 -22.49
C LEU A 465 3.99 -14.24 -23.67
N GLY A 466 2.74 -13.78 -23.82
CA GLY A 466 1.85 -14.20 -24.90
C GLY A 466 0.95 -15.36 -24.51
N THR A 467 0.10 -15.77 -25.45
CA THR A 467 -0.80 -16.93 -25.32
C THR A 467 -0.60 -17.87 -26.50
N GLU A 468 -1.18 -19.08 -26.46
CA GLU A 468 -1.10 -20.04 -27.57
C GLU A 468 -1.54 -19.46 -28.93
N GLN A 469 -2.34 -18.40 -28.93
CA GLN A 469 -2.94 -17.79 -30.12
C GLN A 469 -2.27 -16.47 -30.53
N LYS A 470 -1.47 -15.84 -29.65
CA LYS A 470 -0.89 -14.50 -29.89
C LYS A 470 0.48 -14.37 -29.22
N ARG A 471 1.49 -13.98 -30.01
CA ARG A 471 2.85 -13.71 -29.53
C ARG A 471 2.89 -12.61 -28.47
N GLY A 472 3.68 -12.83 -27.42
CA GLY A 472 3.92 -11.87 -26.34
C GLY A 472 4.88 -10.75 -26.74
N LEU A 473 4.98 -9.73 -25.89
CA LEU A 473 5.94 -8.65 -26.05
C LEU A 473 7.41 -9.11 -25.94
N GLU A 474 7.68 -10.21 -25.24
CA GLU A 474 9.03 -10.76 -25.02
C GLU A 474 9.77 -11.05 -26.34
N GLU A 475 9.04 -11.52 -27.35
CA GLU A 475 9.58 -11.87 -28.67
C GLU A 475 10.02 -10.62 -29.44
N TYR A 476 9.53 -9.44 -29.04
CA TYR A 476 9.86 -8.15 -29.64
C TYR A 476 10.87 -7.36 -28.79
N LEU A 477 11.47 -7.95 -27.75
CA LEU A 477 12.53 -7.32 -26.97
C LEU A 477 13.92 -7.60 -27.58
N PRO A 478 14.65 -6.57 -28.03
CA PRO A 478 15.94 -6.74 -28.70
C PRO A 478 17.01 -7.34 -27.78
N LEU A 479 17.89 -8.15 -28.38
CA LEU A 479 19.11 -8.68 -27.77
C LEU A 479 20.30 -8.08 -28.52
N SER A 480 21.14 -7.31 -27.82
CA SER A 480 22.29 -6.61 -28.42
C SER A 480 23.33 -6.28 -27.36
N ASP A 481 24.61 -6.50 -27.65
CA ASP A 481 25.72 -6.10 -26.77
C ASP A 481 25.85 -4.57 -26.63
N ASN A 482 25.19 -3.80 -27.51
CA ASN A 482 25.19 -2.34 -27.47
C ASN A 482 23.97 -1.75 -26.74
N GLY A 483 23.05 -2.59 -26.26
CA GLY A 483 21.76 -2.16 -25.71
C GLY A 483 21.45 -2.77 -24.35
N VAL A 484 20.67 -2.04 -23.54
CA VAL A 484 20.16 -2.54 -22.26
C VAL A 484 18.64 -2.41 -22.26
N VAL A 485 17.94 -3.47 -21.87
CA VAL A 485 16.49 -3.43 -21.63
C VAL A 485 16.25 -3.38 -20.12
N LEU A 486 15.60 -2.31 -19.63
CA LEU A 486 15.19 -2.16 -18.25
C LEU A 486 13.69 -2.42 -18.13
N ILE A 487 13.31 -3.44 -17.38
CA ILE A 487 11.91 -3.81 -17.17
C ILE A 487 11.49 -3.35 -15.77
N THR A 488 10.26 -2.84 -15.64
CA THR A 488 9.63 -2.69 -14.32
C THR A 488 8.39 -3.54 -14.26
N THR A 489 8.27 -4.35 -13.22
CA THR A 489 7.12 -5.24 -13.02
C THR A 489 6.84 -5.41 -11.54
N ARG A 490 5.59 -5.71 -11.22
CA ARG A 490 5.19 -6.14 -9.87
C ARG A 490 5.40 -7.62 -9.66
N THR A 491 5.62 -8.39 -10.72
CA THR A 491 5.58 -9.86 -10.70
C THR A 491 6.99 -10.42 -10.86
N ARG A 492 7.50 -11.10 -9.83
CA ARG A 492 8.82 -11.78 -9.87
C ARG A 492 8.92 -12.85 -10.97
N GLN A 493 7.80 -13.48 -11.35
CA GLN A 493 7.77 -14.45 -12.47
C GLN A 493 8.20 -13.79 -13.78
N ILE A 494 7.51 -12.74 -14.22
CA ILE A 494 7.89 -11.93 -15.40
C ILE A 494 9.33 -11.37 -15.24
N ALA A 495 9.66 -11.02 -13.99
CA ALA A 495 11.02 -10.82 -13.49
C ALA A 495 12.07 -11.73 -14.09
N VAL A 496 11.97 -12.97 -13.65
CA VAL A 496 12.89 -14.06 -13.93
C VAL A 496 12.77 -14.52 -15.38
N ASP A 497 11.57 -14.55 -15.95
CA ASP A 497 11.36 -14.99 -17.33
C ASP A 497 12.05 -14.05 -18.33
N LEU A 498 12.04 -12.73 -18.08
CA LEU A 498 12.64 -11.76 -18.98
C LEU A 498 14.11 -11.46 -18.70
N ALA A 499 14.53 -11.37 -17.42
CA ALA A 499 15.86 -10.95 -17.01
C ALA A 499 16.69 -12.05 -16.30
N GLN A 500 16.15 -13.25 -16.13
CA GLN A 500 16.84 -14.39 -15.51
C GLN A 500 17.35 -14.06 -14.10
N SER A 501 18.68 -14.01 -13.91
CA SER A 501 19.32 -13.67 -12.63
C SER A 501 19.47 -12.16 -12.40
N ASP A 502 19.26 -11.33 -13.42
CA ASP A 502 19.55 -9.88 -13.39
C ASP A 502 18.34 -9.09 -12.86
N VAL A 503 17.86 -9.49 -11.69
CA VAL A 503 16.67 -8.95 -11.03
C VAL A 503 17.05 -8.15 -9.79
N LEU A 504 16.57 -6.92 -9.71
CA LEU A 504 16.75 -6.02 -8.58
C LEU A 504 15.41 -5.85 -7.84
N ASP A 505 15.37 -6.37 -6.61
CA ASP A 505 14.23 -6.23 -5.71
C ASP A 505 14.19 -4.82 -5.08
N VAL A 506 13.15 -4.06 -5.39
CA VAL A 506 12.92 -2.71 -4.87
C VAL A 506 12.07 -2.77 -3.60
N GLN A 507 12.73 -2.54 -2.47
CA GLN A 507 12.11 -2.51 -1.14
C GLN A 507 11.47 -1.16 -0.80
N GLU A 508 10.75 -1.05 0.32
CA GLU A 508 10.20 0.22 0.81
C GLU A 508 11.31 1.27 1.06
N MET A 509 10.94 2.54 1.22
CA MET A 509 11.95 3.59 1.51
C MET A 509 12.53 3.37 2.90
N ASP A 510 13.82 3.65 3.07
CA ASP A 510 14.36 3.72 4.42
C ASP A 510 13.76 4.91 5.19
N ARG A 511 14.01 4.91 6.49
CA ARG A 511 13.48 5.93 7.41
C ARG A 511 13.87 7.35 7.00
N GLU A 512 15.12 7.57 6.58
CA GLU A 512 15.63 8.90 6.25
C GLU A 512 15.04 9.40 4.93
N GLU A 513 15.01 8.54 3.92
CA GLU A 513 14.42 8.77 2.61
C GLU A 513 12.94 9.13 2.72
N ALA A 514 12.18 8.36 3.51
CA ALA A 514 10.75 8.58 3.71
C ALA A 514 10.45 9.89 4.44
N ILE A 515 11.22 10.23 5.48
CA ILE A 515 11.11 11.52 6.18
C ILE A 515 11.41 12.67 5.21
N HIS A 516 12.46 12.54 4.39
CA HIS A 516 12.81 13.57 3.42
C HIS A 516 11.70 13.75 2.36
N LEU A 517 11.16 12.65 1.81
CA LEU A 517 10.06 12.72 0.85
C LEU A 517 8.81 13.39 1.45
N PHE A 518 8.45 13.02 2.67
CA PHE A 518 7.29 13.58 3.37
C PHE A 518 7.46 15.08 3.63
N THR A 519 8.60 15.47 4.21
CA THR A 519 8.87 16.86 4.59
C THR A 519 9.02 17.80 3.38
N THR A 520 9.61 17.33 2.28
CA THR A 520 9.71 18.11 1.03
C THR A 520 8.38 18.22 0.28
N SER A 521 7.47 17.27 0.50
CA SER A 521 6.15 17.26 -0.15
C SER A 521 5.11 18.16 0.54
N LEU A 522 5.33 18.55 1.81
CA LEU A 522 4.43 19.43 2.55
C LEU A 522 4.63 20.91 2.21
N ILE A 523 3.53 21.65 2.02
CA ILE A 523 3.54 23.10 1.80
C ILE A 523 3.85 23.85 3.11
N GLN A 524 3.25 23.41 4.21
CA GLN A 524 3.56 23.91 5.55
C GLN A 524 4.56 22.95 6.20
N LYS A 525 5.80 23.40 6.35
CA LYS A 525 6.82 22.60 7.04
C LYS A 525 6.44 22.49 8.51
N PRO A 526 6.21 21.28 9.06
CA PRO A 526 5.93 21.13 10.48
C PRO A 526 7.10 21.74 11.27
N GLN A 527 6.79 22.48 12.34
CA GLN A 527 7.79 22.91 13.30
C GLN A 527 8.52 21.65 13.79
N LEU A 528 9.85 21.64 13.75
CA LEU A 528 10.78 20.50 13.95
C LEU A 528 10.66 19.73 15.30
N GLY A 529 9.59 19.92 16.08
CA GLY A 529 9.38 19.25 17.37
C GLY A 529 8.55 17.95 17.35
N ASN A 530 8.13 17.46 16.17
CA ASN A 530 7.20 16.31 16.05
C ASN A 530 7.78 15.14 15.23
N GLU A 531 9.08 14.84 15.34
CA GLU A 531 9.69 13.72 14.61
C GLU A 531 9.05 12.37 14.95
N GLU A 532 8.64 12.17 16.19
CA GLU A 532 7.96 10.95 16.64
C GLU A 532 6.62 10.73 15.93
N LEU A 533 5.80 11.78 15.81
CA LEU A 533 4.51 11.72 15.08
C LEU A 533 4.70 11.52 13.57
N VAL A 534 5.77 12.09 12.99
CA VAL A 534 6.11 11.84 11.59
C VAL A 534 6.49 10.38 11.41
N LEU A 535 7.34 9.84 12.29
CA LEU A 535 7.76 8.45 12.23
C LEU A 535 6.59 7.48 12.42
N GLU A 536 5.69 7.76 13.36
CA GLU A 536 4.47 6.99 13.58
C GLU A 536 3.62 6.94 12.30
N LEU A 537 3.38 8.09 11.65
CA LEU A 537 2.66 8.14 10.39
C LEU A 537 3.36 7.36 9.28
N LEU A 538 4.66 7.55 9.10
CA LEU A 538 5.42 6.86 8.07
C LEU A 538 5.44 5.35 8.28
N THR A 539 5.45 4.90 9.54
CA THR A 539 5.36 3.49 9.92
C THR A 539 3.97 2.92 9.57
N LYS A 540 2.89 3.66 9.82
CA LYS A 540 1.52 3.28 9.39
C LYS A 540 1.34 3.25 7.87
N LEU A 541 2.03 4.15 7.17
CA LEU A 541 2.11 4.19 5.70
C LEU A 541 3.20 3.27 5.16
N THR A 542 3.81 2.47 6.04
CA THR A 542 4.80 1.41 5.75
C THR A 542 5.95 1.87 4.87
N PHE A 543 6.31 3.15 4.97
CA PHE A 543 7.38 3.78 4.20
C PHE A 543 7.20 3.66 2.66
N LEU A 544 5.96 3.44 2.17
CA LEU A 544 5.67 3.38 0.74
C LEU A 544 5.64 4.80 0.14
N PRO A 545 6.46 5.13 -0.87
CA PRO A 545 6.53 6.48 -1.44
C PRO A 545 5.18 7.00 -1.92
N LEU A 546 4.37 6.14 -2.53
CA LEU A 546 3.04 6.53 -2.99
C LEU A 546 2.09 6.85 -1.83
N ALA A 547 2.18 6.12 -0.71
CA ALA A 547 1.36 6.36 0.48
C ALA A 547 1.72 7.68 1.14
N ILE A 548 3.02 7.95 1.21
CA ILE A 548 3.60 9.19 1.71
C ILE A 548 3.15 10.38 0.85
N ALA A 549 3.22 10.24 -0.48
CA ALA A 549 2.81 11.30 -1.41
C ALA A 549 1.31 11.60 -1.29
N GLN A 550 0.46 10.58 -1.17
CA GLN A 550 -0.99 10.74 -0.97
C GLN A 550 -1.32 11.39 0.37
N ALA A 551 -0.70 10.94 1.46
CA ALA A 551 -0.87 11.54 2.78
C ALA A 551 -0.45 13.02 2.75
N SER A 552 0.70 13.33 2.14
CA SER A 552 1.18 14.71 1.97
C SER A 552 0.19 15.56 1.17
N ALA A 553 -0.36 15.05 0.07
CA ALA A 553 -1.36 15.73 -0.73
C ALA A 553 -2.67 15.97 0.04
N TYR A 554 -3.11 14.99 0.84
CA TYR A 554 -4.27 15.13 1.72
C TYR A 554 -4.06 16.25 2.75
N LEU A 555 -2.92 16.23 3.45
CA LEU A 555 -2.59 17.21 4.48
C LEU A 555 -2.51 18.63 3.87
N ASN A 556 -1.88 18.76 2.70
CA ASN A 556 -1.79 20.03 1.97
C ASN A 556 -3.16 20.57 1.55
N LYS A 557 -4.03 19.71 0.99
CA LYS A 557 -5.36 20.11 0.49
C LYS A 557 -6.30 20.51 1.63
N ASN A 558 -6.27 19.77 2.73
CA ASN A 558 -7.21 19.95 3.85
C ASN A 558 -6.67 20.84 4.98
N LYS A 559 -5.39 21.25 4.92
CA LYS A 559 -4.70 21.99 6.00
C LYS A 559 -4.83 21.29 7.37
N ALA A 560 -4.85 19.95 7.35
CA ALA A 560 -5.05 19.14 8.54
C ALA A 560 -3.71 18.86 9.25
N PRO A 561 -3.68 18.73 10.59
CA PRO A 561 -2.49 18.28 11.30
C PRO A 561 -2.28 16.77 11.12
N ILE A 562 -1.02 16.30 11.23
CA ILE A 562 -0.64 14.88 11.11
C ILE A 562 -1.52 13.98 11.99
N ARG A 563 -1.75 14.38 13.25
CA ARG A 563 -2.56 13.64 14.21
C ARG A 563 -4.01 13.43 13.76
N ALA A 564 -4.57 14.34 12.96
CA ALA A 564 -5.91 14.15 12.41
C ALA A 564 -5.92 13.07 11.32
N TYR A 565 -4.85 12.96 10.53
CA TYR A 565 -4.71 11.91 9.53
C TYR A 565 -4.40 10.54 10.16
N LEU A 566 -3.57 10.49 11.20
CA LEU A 566 -3.36 9.27 12.00
C LEU A 566 -4.68 8.72 12.56
N LYS A 567 -5.54 9.58 13.14
CA LYS A 567 -6.88 9.17 13.59
C LYS A 567 -7.75 8.58 12.48
N LEU A 568 -7.59 9.02 11.23
CA LEU A 568 -8.31 8.43 10.10
C LEU A 568 -7.75 7.05 9.73
N LEU A 569 -6.43 6.85 9.86
CA LEU A 569 -5.78 5.55 9.67
C LEU A 569 -6.06 4.56 10.82
N GLU A 570 -6.37 5.07 12.02
CA GLU A 570 -6.79 4.30 13.19
C GLU A 570 -8.30 4.06 13.26
N GLY A 571 -9.06 4.69 12.36
CA GLY A 571 -10.52 4.58 12.30
C GLY A 571 -11.00 3.24 11.73
N ALA A 572 -12.32 3.14 11.49
CA ALA A 572 -12.91 1.97 10.87
C ALA A 572 -12.26 1.66 9.49
N GLU A 573 -12.13 0.38 9.13
CA GLU A 573 -11.47 -0.05 7.88
C GLU A 573 -12.08 0.62 6.63
N SER A 574 -13.39 0.93 6.68
CA SER A 574 -14.10 1.67 5.64
C SER A 574 -13.57 3.10 5.45
N GLU A 575 -13.17 3.77 6.52
CA GLU A 575 -12.60 5.12 6.48
C GLU A 575 -11.15 5.08 5.97
N VAL A 576 -10.36 4.09 6.40
CA VAL A 576 -9.01 3.85 5.89
C VAL A 576 -9.03 3.62 4.37
N SER A 577 -9.93 2.75 3.88
CA SER A 577 -10.08 2.48 2.45
C SER A 577 -10.51 3.73 1.66
N LYS A 578 -11.46 4.52 2.18
CA LYS A 578 -11.84 5.80 1.53
C LYS A 578 -10.67 6.77 1.43
N VAL A 579 -9.78 6.79 2.41
CA VAL A 579 -8.59 7.65 2.38
C VAL A 579 -7.55 7.13 1.40
N LEU A 580 -7.26 5.82 1.41
CA LEU A 580 -6.31 5.17 0.47
C LEU A 580 -6.80 5.11 -0.98
N GLY A 581 -8.13 5.22 -1.18
CA GLY A 581 -8.81 5.26 -2.47
C GLY A 581 -9.00 6.68 -3.05
N ARG A 582 -8.60 7.74 -2.32
CA ARG A 582 -8.72 9.12 -2.82
C ARG A 582 -7.63 9.44 -3.84
N GLU A 583 -8.07 9.98 -4.97
CA GLU A 583 -7.15 10.46 -6.00
C GLU A 583 -6.64 11.87 -5.74
N PHE A 584 -5.36 12.06 -5.99
CA PHE A 584 -4.70 13.36 -6.03
C PHE A 584 -3.95 13.46 -7.36
N GLY A 585 -4.06 14.61 -8.05
CA GLY A 585 -3.44 14.78 -9.37
C GLY A 585 -1.92 14.76 -9.29
N ASP A 586 -1.29 13.98 -10.18
CA ASP A 586 0.17 13.86 -10.33
C ASP A 586 0.55 13.99 -11.81
N ASN A 587 1.40 14.97 -12.15
CA ASN A 587 1.85 15.23 -13.52
C ASN A 587 3.02 14.34 -13.96
N THR A 588 3.51 13.45 -13.10
CA THR A 588 4.64 12.56 -13.36
C THR A 588 4.21 11.14 -13.77
N ARG A 589 2.93 10.95 -14.11
CA ARG A 589 2.28 9.66 -14.42
C ARG A 589 1.49 9.70 -15.72
N TYR A 590 1.07 8.54 -16.20
CA TYR A 590 0.22 8.41 -17.39
C TYR A 590 -1.14 9.09 -17.18
N LYS A 591 -1.62 9.79 -18.20
CA LYS A 591 -2.94 10.43 -18.16
C LYS A 591 -4.03 9.35 -18.20
N GLY A 592 -4.95 9.39 -17.23
CA GLY A 592 -6.07 8.45 -17.14
C GLY A 592 -5.83 7.22 -16.26
N THR A 593 -4.65 7.06 -15.65
CA THR A 593 -4.42 6.01 -14.64
C THR A 593 -4.92 6.47 -13.27
N GLN A 594 -5.59 5.57 -12.54
CA GLN A 594 -6.10 5.87 -11.19
C GLN A 594 -4.96 6.11 -10.20
N ASN A 595 -5.08 7.16 -9.39
CA ASN A 595 -3.98 7.73 -8.59
C ASN A 595 -3.85 7.16 -7.17
N ALA A 596 -4.77 6.26 -6.77
CA ALA A 596 -4.89 5.78 -5.40
C ALA A 596 -4.08 4.48 -5.18
N ILE A 597 -3.61 4.22 -3.95
CA ILE A 597 -2.89 2.97 -3.68
C ILE A 597 -3.85 1.80 -3.69
N GLY A 598 -5.04 2.01 -3.13
CA GLY A 598 -6.11 1.02 -3.19
C GLY A 598 -6.42 0.61 -4.62
N THR A 599 -6.46 1.55 -5.56
CA THR A 599 -6.72 1.24 -6.98
C THR A 599 -5.58 0.46 -7.63
N THR A 600 -4.32 0.73 -7.26
CA THR A 600 -3.19 -0.06 -7.78
C THR A 600 -3.23 -1.51 -7.31
N TRP A 601 -3.64 -1.77 -6.07
CA TRP A 601 -3.73 -3.14 -5.54
C TRP A 601 -4.98 -3.87 -6.02
N ILE A 602 -6.12 -3.19 -6.21
CA ILE A 602 -7.32 -3.79 -6.82
C ILE A 602 -7.01 -4.42 -8.18
N VAL A 603 -6.25 -3.72 -9.04
CA VAL A 603 -5.84 -4.29 -10.35
C VAL A 603 -5.03 -5.58 -10.17
N SER A 604 -4.13 -5.62 -9.20
CA SER A 604 -3.33 -6.82 -8.90
C SER A 604 -4.20 -7.94 -8.30
N PHE A 605 -5.18 -7.64 -7.46
CA PHE A 605 -6.15 -8.63 -6.97
C PHE A 605 -6.98 -9.24 -8.11
N ASP A 606 -7.47 -8.41 -9.03
CA ASP A 606 -8.24 -8.86 -10.19
C ASP A 606 -7.38 -9.71 -11.16
N GLN A 607 -6.08 -9.42 -11.27
CA GLN A 607 -5.15 -10.24 -12.04
C GLN A 607 -4.88 -11.60 -11.37
N ILE A 608 -4.58 -11.63 -10.08
CA ILE A 608 -4.39 -12.88 -9.33
C ILE A 608 -5.66 -13.73 -9.40
N GLN A 609 -6.85 -13.12 -9.30
CA GLN A 609 -8.12 -13.83 -9.42
C GLN A 609 -8.31 -14.54 -10.76
N LYS A 610 -7.73 -14.03 -11.85
CA LYS A 610 -7.79 -14.67 -13.16
C LYS A 610 -6.75 -15.77 -13.32
N LEU A 611 -5.55 -15.56 -12.78
CA LEU A 611 -4.39 -16.43 -12.99
C LEU A 611 -4.38 -17.62 -12.01
N ASP A 612 -4.70 -17.36 -10.75
CA ASP A 612 -4.50 -18.31 -9.66
C ASP A 612 -5.61 -18.17 -8.59
N PRO A 613 -6.73 -18.90 -8.74
CA PRO A 613 -7.82 -18.89 -7.76
C PRO A 613 -7.38 -19.33 -6.36
N LEU A 614 -6.40 -20.25 -6.27
CA LEU A 614 -5.90 -20.75 -4.99
C LEU A 614 -5.12 -19.67 -4.24
N ALA A 615 -4.33 -18.87 -4.95
CA ALA A 615 -3.68 -17.69 -4.38
C ALA A 615 -4.70 -16.68 -3.84
N VAL A 616 -5.87 -16.52 -4.47
CA VAL A 616 -6.96 -15.69 -3.92
C VAL A 616 -7.54 -16.28 -2.65
N ASP A 617 -7.74 -17.59 -2.57
CA ASP A 617 -8.25 -18.24 -1.35
C ASP A 617 -7.27 -18.09 -0.19
N LEU A 618 -5.97 -18.30 -0.45
CA LEU A 618 -4.89 -18.03 0.52
C LEU A 618 -4.86 -16.56 0.95
N LEU A 619 -4.88 -15.63 -0.01
CA LEU A 619 -4.91 -14.19 0.26
C LEU A 619 -6.13 -13.79 1.08
N SER A 620 -7.29 -14.41 0.81
CA SER A 620 -8.54 -14.18 1.54
C SER A 620 -8.44 -14.67 2.97
N PHE A 621 -7.92 -15.88 3.19
CA PHE A 621 -7.68 -16.44 4.52
C PHE A 621 -6.70 -15.58 5.32
N ILE A 622 -5.54 -15.25 4.73
CA ILE A 622 -4.49 -14.44 5.37
C ILE A 622 -5.04 -13.06 5.75
N SER A 623 -5.98 -12.51 4.97
CA SER A 623 -6.61 -11.22 5.25
C SER A 623 -7.37 -11.14 6.57
N TYR A 624 -7.68 -12.27 7.21
CA TYR A 624 -8.44 -12.32 8.47
C TYR A 624 -7.61 -12.70 9.70
N ILE A 625 -6.38 -13.16 9.52
CA ILE A 625 -5.47 -13.55 10.62
C ILE A 625 -4.41 -12.48 10.89
N GLU A 626 -3.49 -12.73 11.83
CA GLU A 626 -2.35 -11.83 12.05
C GLU A 626 -1.44 -11.81 10.80
N PRO A 627 -1.19 -10.64 10.17
CA PRO A 627 -0.43 -10.57 8.92
C PRO A 627 1.07 -10.81 9.08
N LYS A 628 1.60 -10.95 10.28
CA LYS A 628 3.02 -11.19 10.54
C LYS A 628 3.26 -12.59 11.11
N ALA A 629 4.41 -13.16 10.79
CA ALA A 629 4.87 -14.46 11.27
C ALA A 629 3.87 -15.59 11.02
N ILE A 630 3.24 -15.61 9.84
CA ILE A 630 2.21 -16.58 9.44
C ILE A 630 2.88 -17.94 9.18
N PRO A 631 2.68 -18.98 10.01
CA PRO A 631 3.30 -20.28 9.77
C PRO A 631 2.63 -21.00 8.59
N GLN A 632 3.42 -21.66 7.75
CA GLN A 632 2.94 -22.42 6.58
C GLN A 632 1.84 -23.42 6.96
N SER A 633 1.95 -24.04 8.14
CA SER A 633 1.04 -25.08 8.62
C SER A 633 -0.40 -24.60 8.85
N ILE A 634 -0.63 -23.28 9.04
CA ILE A 634 -1.95 -22.69 9.28
C ILE A 634 -2.73 -22.46 7.99
N LEU A 635 -2.05 -22.42 6.84
CA LEU A 635 -2.64 -22.04 5.57
C LEU A 635 -3.51 -23.17 4.97
N PRO A 636 -4.64 -22.85 4.31
CA PRO A 636 -5.61 -23.84 3.84
C PRO A 636 -5.24 -24.43 2.46
N VAL A 637 -4.34 -25.42 2.38
CA VAL A 637 -4.10 -26.22 1.14
C VAL A 637 -3.52 -27.61 1.45
N SER A 638 -3.88 -28.63 0.66
CA SER A 638 -3.47 -30.04 0.86
C SER A 638 -2.38 -30.55 -0.10
N ALA A 639 -2.23 -29.96 -1.30
CA ALA A 639 -1.28 -30.42 -2.31
C ALA A 639 0.00 -29.54 -2.31
N PRO A 640 1.20 -30.08 -2.03
CA PRO A 640 2.43 -29.29 -1.91
C PRO A 640 2.79 -28.48 -3.16
N ALA A 641 2.57 -29.05 -4.36
CA ALA A 641 2.91 -28.38 -5.62
C ALA A 641 2.00 -27.18 -5.92
N GLU A 642 0.69 -27.33 -5.71
CA GLU A 642 -0.28 -26.24 -5.89
C GLU A 642 -0.09 -25.15 -4.84
N PHE A 643 0.24 -25.55 -3.60
CA PHE A 643 0.56 -24.61 -2.52
C PHE A 643 1.79 -23.75 -2.84
N GLU A 644 2.91 -24.36 -3.22
CA GLU A 644 4.12 -23.62 -3.57
C GLU A 644 3.90 -22.74 -4.82
N SER A 645 3.07 -23.18 -5.76
CA SER A 645 2.64 -22.35 -6.90
C SER A 645 1.88 -21.11 -6.42
N ALA A 646 0.88 -21.27 -5.55
CA ALA A 646 0.05 -20.16 -5.06
C ALA A 646 0.82 -19.19 -4.15
N ILE A 647 1.69 -19.69 -3.28
CA ILE A 647 2.63 -18.87 -2.50
C ILE A 647 3.60 -18.17 -3.44
N GLY A 648 4.13 -18.88 -4.44
CA GLY A 648 4.97 -18.31 -5.50
C GLY A 648 4.26 -17.14 -6.19
N THR A 649 2.99 -17.28 -6.54
CA THR A 649 2.15 -16.21 -7.09
C THR A 649 2.08 -15.02 -6.12
N LEU A 650 1.68 -15.22 -4.86
CA LEU A 650 1.56 -14.12 -3.89
C LEU A 650 2.88 -13.42 -3.58
N CYS A 651 3.98 -14.17 -3.49
CA CYS A 651 5.33 -13.64 -3.34
C CYS A 651 5.79 -12.92 -4.59
N SER A 652 5.42 -13.41 -5.78
CA SER A 652 5.78 -12.76 -7.04
C SER A 652 5.21 -11.35 -7.11
N TYR A 653 3.96 -11.14 -6.65
CA TYR A 653 3.32 -9.82 -6.54
C TYR A 653 3.79 -8.98 -5.33
N SER A 654 4.73 -9.51 -4.53
CA SER A 654 5.18 -8.91 -3.26
C SER A 654 4.06 -8.68 -2.23
N PHE A 655 2.94 -9.41 -2.33
CA PHE A 655 1.87 -9.37 -1.32
C PHE A 655 2.19 -10.22 -0.10
N LEU A 656 3.07 -11.20 -0.27
CA LEU A 656 3.57 -12.06 0.78
C LEU A 656 5.11 -12.13 0.69
N ALA A 657 5.79 -12.13 1.83
CA ALA A 657 7.24 -12.29 1.91
C ALA A 657 7.56 -13.54 2.72
N ARG A 658 8.41 -14.43 2.20
CA ARG A 658 8.91 -15.61 2.92
C ARG A 658 10.10 -15.18 3.79
N ARG A 659 10.15 -15.63 5.05
CA ARG A 659 11.33 -15.41 5.90
C ARG A 659 12.37 -16.50 5.62
N GLU A 660 13.64 -16.13 5.54
CA GLU A 660 14.72 -17.03 5.07
C GLU A 660 14.99 -18.22 6.02
N GLU A 661 14.70 -18.07 7.32
CA GLU A 661 15.07 -19.04 8.36
C GLU A 661 13.90 -19.89 8.88
N ALA A 662 12.66 -19.62 8.46
CA ALA A 662 11.47 -20.31 8.95
C ALA A 662 10.40 -20.42 7.86
N ASP A 663 9.63 -21.50 7.84
CA ASP A 663 8.42 -21.69 7.01
C ASP A 663 7.29 -20.76 7.47
N THR A 664 7.58 -19.47 7.44
CA THR A 664 6.74 -18.39 7.91
C THR A 664 6.71 -17.27 6.89
N PHE A 665 5.57 -16.59 6.85
CA PHE A 665 5.28 -15.57 5.87
C PHE A 665 4.85 -14.26 6.53
N ASP A 666 5.16 -13.15 5.89
CA ASP A 666 4.70 -11.83 6.27
C ASP A 666 3.88 -11.21 5.15
N MET A 667 2.70 -10.72 5.49
CA MET A 667 1.90 -9.84 4.65
C MET A 667 2.06 -8.40 5.10
N HIS A 668 2.08 -7.52 4.11
CA HIS A 668 2.14 -6.09 4.35
C HIS A 668 0.80 -5.56 4.90
N SER A 669 0.82 -4.77 5.99
CA SER A 669 -0.39 -4.37 6.75
C SER A 669 -1.45 -3.61 5.93
N LEU A 670 -1.02 -2.78 4.98
CA LEU A 670 -1.92 -2.08 4.07
C LEU A 670 -2.50 -3.01 2.99
N VAL A 671 -1.74 -4.00 2.51
CA VAL A 671 -2.24 -5.03 1.57
C VAL A 671 -3.29 -5.85 2.28
N HIS A 672 -2.98 -6.33 3.48
CA HIS A 672 -3.90 -7.02 4.39
C HIS A 672 -5.23 -6.27 4.56
N THR A 673 -5.18 -4.94 4.73
CA THR A 673 -6.38 -4.09 4.87
C THR A 673 -7.13 -3.89 3.55
N ALA A 674 -6.41 -3.69 2.45
CA ALA A 674 -7.00 -3.51 1.13
C ALA A 674 -7.67 -4.78 0.62
N THR A 675 -7.08 -5.95 0.86
CA THR A 675 -7.66 -7.27 0.52
C THR A 675 -9.04 -7.44 1.15
N ARG A 676 -9.19 -7.12 2.44
CA ARG A 676 -10.50 -7.22 3.11
C ARG A 676 -11.54 -6.27 2.52
N ASP A 677 -11.17 -5.04 2.21
CA ASP A 677 -12.10 -4.10 1.59
C ASP A 677 -12.52 -4.54 0.19
N TRP A 678 -11.59 -5.12 -0.58
CA TRP A 678 -11.88 -5.75 -1.86
C TRP A 678 -12.87 -6.92 -1.72
N LEU A 679 -12.63 -7.84 -0.79
CA LEU A 679 -13.54 -8.96 -0.50
C LEU A 679 -14.94 -8.51 -0.07
N ARG A 680 -15.02 -7.43 0.72
CA ARG A 680 -16.30 -6.86 1.15
C ARG A 680 -17.07 -6.25 -0.01
N LYS A 681 -16.40 -5.55 -0.93
CA LYS A 681 -17.02 -4.97 -2.14
C LYS A 681 -17.47 -6.03 -3.14
N GLY A 682 -16.77 -7.16 -3.20
CA GLY A 682 -17.11 -8.30 -4.06
C GLY A 682 -18.13 -9.29 -3.47
N GLU A 683 -18.83 -8.93 -2.38
CA GLU A 683 -19.80 -9.77 -1.65
C GLU A 683 -19.27 -11.12 -1.09
N ARG A 684 -17.97 -11.42 -1.24
CA ARG A 684 -17.33 -12.65 -0.74
C ARG A 684 -16.86 -12.57 0.71
N GLY A 685 -16.73 -11.36 1.27
CA GLY A 685 -16.11 -11.17 2.58
C GLY A 685 -16.74 -11.96 3.72
N ARG A 686 -18.08 -12.08 3.78
CA ARG A 686 -18.75 -12.85 4.84
C ARG A 686 -18.40 -14.34 4.76
N GLN A 687 -18.45 -14.91 3.56
CA GLN A 687 -18.14 -16.32 3.35
C GLN A 687 -16.66 -16.61 3.66
N SER A 688 -15.74 -15.80 3.14
CA SER A 688 -14.31 -15.97 3.41
C SER A 688 -13.94 -15.84 4.90
N PHE A 689 -14.67 -15.01 5.66
CA PHE A 689 -14.48 -14.92 7.11
C PHE A 689 -14.95 -16.20 7.82
N GLN A 690 -16.12 -16.71 7.44
CA GLN A 690 -16.65 -17.96 7.98
C GLN A 690 -15.72 -19.13 7.65
N ASP A 691 -15.26 -19.23 6.41
CA ASP A 691 -14.32 -20.28 5.97
C ASP A 691 -12.99 -20.21 6.74
N ALA A 692 -12.49 -18.99 7.02
CA ALA A 692 -11.29 -18.80 7.83
C ALA A 692 -11.49 -19.24 9.29
N ILE A 693 -12.65 -18.95 9.89
CA ILE A 693 -13.02 -19.44 11.23
C ILE A 693 -13.11 -20.96 11.23
N SER A 694 -13.85 -21.57 10.30
CA SER A 694 -14.03 -23.02 10.23
C SER A 694 -12.69 -23.74 10.03
N HIS A 695 -11.82 -23.22 9.14
CA HIS A 695 -10.49 -23.78 8.91
C HIS A 695 -9.61 -23.70 10.15
N LEU A 696 -9.55 -22.53 10.80
CA LEU A 696 -8.72 -22.36 11.98
C LEU A 696 -9.26 -23.16 13.16
N ALA A 697 -10.58 -23.20 13.36
CA ALA A 697 -11.22 -24.04 14.36
C ALA A 697 -10.87 -25.52 14.15
N ALA A 698 -10.84 -26.02 12.92
CA ALA A 698 -10.45 -27.40 12.62
C ALA A 698 -8.95 -27.66 12.85
N ARG A 699 -8.09 -26.72 12.43
CA ARG A 699 -6.62 -26.86 12.44
C ARG A 699 -5.98 -26.55 13.79
N PHE A 700 -6.63 -25.76 14.64
CA PHE A 700 -6.06 -25.35 15.92
C PHE A 700 -5.80 -26.59 16.79
N PRO A 701 -4.56 -26.77 17.29
CA PRO A 701 -4.17 -27.96 18.04
C PRO A 701 -5.12 -28.25 19.20
N VAL A 702 -5.59 -29.49 19.30
CA VAL A 702 -6.44 -29.98 20.41
C VAL A 702 -5.54 -30.63 21.46
N GLU A 703 -6.03 -30.75 22.70
CA GLU A 703 -5.31 -31.37 23.80
C GLU A 703 -4.73 -32.75 23.44
N GLY A 704 -3.46 -32.94 23.78
CA GLY A 704 -2.69 -34.15 23.53
C GLY A 704 -1.85 -34.08 22.26
N ASP A 705 -0.83 -33.22 22.20
CA ASP A 705 0.37 -33.46 21.39
C ASP A 705 1.50 -32.47 21.69
N PHE A 706 2.73 -32.95 21.56
CA PHE A 706 4.03 -32.36 21.90
C PHE A 706 4.43 -31.08 21.13
N ASN A 707 3.49 -30.24 20.72
CA ASN A 707 3.76 -29.06 19.87
C ASN A 707 3.36 -27.73 20.55
N TYR A 708 3.95 -27.43 21.70
CA TYR A 708 3.90 -26.09 22.32
C TYR A 708 4.21 -24.99 21.30
N THR A 709 5.23 -25.22 20.47
CA THR A 709 5.69 -24.29 19.42
C THR A 709 4.56 -23.95 18.44
N LEU A 710 3.87 -24.97 17.90
CA LEU A 710 2.78 -24.77 16.94
C LEU A 710 1.59 -24.02 17.55
N ARG A 711 1.26 -24.33 18.81
CA ARG A 711 0.19 -23.64 19.54
C ARG A 711 0.52 -22.17 19.73
N SER A 712 1.74 -21.87 20.19
CA SER A 712 2.22 -20.51 20.43
C SER A 712 2.20 -19.68 19.14
N GLU A 713 2.57 -20.28 18.00
CA GLU A 713 2.49 -19.66 16.68
C GLU A 713 1.05 -19.34 16.25
N TYR A 714 0.06 -20.19 16.57
CA TYR A 714 -1.32 -20.01 16.09
C TYR A 714 -2.15 -19.02 16.92
N VAL A 715 -1.80 -18.82 18.21
CA VAL A 715 -2.55 -17.96 19.14
C VAL A 715 -2.74 -16.53 18.62
N PRO A 716 -1.72 -15.81 18.11
CA PRO A 716 -1.89 -14.47 17.57
C PRO A 716 -2.89 -14.41 16.40
N HIS A 717 -2.86 -15.41 15.52
CA HIS A 717 -3.76 -15.51 14.37
C HIS A 717 -5.23 -15.74 14.81
N ALA A 718 -5.45 -16.64 15.77
CA ALA A 718 -6.79 -16.89 16.33
C ALA A 718 -7.36 -15.66 17.06
N MET A 719 -6.55 -15.00 17.89
CA MET A 719 -6.95 -13.77 18.58
C MET A 719 -7.35 -12.66 17.60
N ARG A 720 -6.58 -12.48 16.53
CA ARG A 720 -6.88 -11.49 15.50
C ARG A 720 -8.23 -11.77 14.83
N LEU A 721 -8.50 -13.04 14.50
CA LEU A 721 -9.74 -13.48 13.88
C LEU A 721 -10.96 -13.25 14.80
N LEU A 722 -10.83 -13.55 16.09
CA LEU A 722 -11.90 -13.45 17.09
C LEU A 722 -12.17 -12.03 17.61
N SER A 723 -11.21 -11.12 17.50
CA SER A 723 -11.35 -9.72 17.95
C SER A 723 -12.40 -8.89 17.19
N ARG A 724 -13.00 -9.43 16.13
CA ARG A 724 -14.00 -8.73 15.30
C ARG A 724 -15.42 -8.98 15.81
N ASN A 725 -16.10 -7.89 16.16
CA ASN A 725 -17.48 -7.92 16.69
C ASN A 725 -18.57 -7.70 15.63
N ASP A 726 -18.20 -7.54 14.36
CA ASP A 726 -19.12 -7.05 13.31
C ASP A 726 -19.91 -8.14 12.55
N GLN A 727 -19.74 -9.44 12.87
CA GLN A 727 -20.40 -10.54 12.15
C GLN A 727 -21.04 -11.59 13.08
N GLU A 728 -22.07 -12.28 12.56
CA GLU A 728 -22.77 -13.37 13.26
C GLU A 728 -21.76 -14.46 13.65
N ARG A 729 -21.58 -14.66 14.96
CA ARG A 729 -20.72 -15.72 15.50
C ARG A 729 -21.47 -17.06 15.41
N GLY A 730 -20.84 -18.05 14.78
CA GLY A 730 -21.36 -19.41 14.63
C GLY A 730 -20.69 -20.41 15.58
N ASP A 731 -21.08 -21.68 15.48
CA ASP A 731 -20.56 -22.78 16.31
C ASP A 731 -19.02 -22.92 16.22
N ASP A 732 -18.44 -22.79 15.02
CA ASP A 732 -16.99 -22.83 14.81
C ASP A 732 -16.26 -21.69 15.55
N THR A 733 -16.88 -20.52 15.71
CA THR A 733 -16.32 -19.39 16.47
C THR A 733 -16.12 -19.78 17.92
N TYR A 734 -17.14 -20.41 18.52
CA TYR A 734 -17.11 -20.83 19.91
C TYR A 734 -16.24 -22.07 20.12
N THR A 735 -16.15 -22.95 19.13
CA THR A 735 -15.19 -24.06 19.11
C THR A 735 -13.75 -23.54 19.15
N LEU A 736 -13.42 -22.51 18.36
CA LEU A 736 -12.10 -21.88 18.38
C LEU A 736 -11.85 -21.15 19.70
N LEU A 737 -12.83 -20.42 20.25
CA LEU A 737 -12.73 -19.77 21.56
C LEU A 737 -12.46 -20.78 22.68
N GLU A 738 -13.13 -21.93 22.65
CA GLU A 738 -12.92 -23.00 23.62
C GLU A 738 -11.47 -23.50 23.55
N LYS A 739 -10.98 -23.88 22.35
CA LYS A 739 -9.59 -24.31 22.14
C LYS A 739 -8.56 -23.26 22.57
N LEU A 740 -8.83 -21.99 22.31
CA LEU A 740 -7.95 -20.89 22.71
C LEU A 740 -7.95 -20.70 24.23
N GLY A 741 -9.10 -20.84 24.89
CA GLY A 741 -9.22 -20.81 26.35
C GLY A 741 -8.38 -21.90 27.02
N TRP A 742 -8.39 -23.12 26.47
CA TRP A 742 -7.52 -24.21 26.92
C TRP A 742 -6.03 -23.90 26.72
N SER A 743 -5.66 -23.32 25.57
CA SER A 743 -4.28 -22.87 25.32
C SER A 743 -3.82 -21.86 26.36
N PHE A 744 -4.64 -20.85 26.64
CA PHE A 744 -4.31 -19.83 27.64
C PHE A 744 -4.17 -20.40 29.04
N ALA A 745 -5.01 -21.36 29.44
CA ALA A 745 -4.85 -22.04 30.72
C ALA A 745 -3.49 -22.75 30.81
N ARG A 746 -3.08 -23.46 29.75
CA ARG A 746 -1.77 -24.13 29.67
C ARG A 746 -0.60 -23.14 29.71
N ASP A 747 -0.75 -21.97 29.08
CA ASP A 747 0.24 -20.87 29.10
C ASP A 747 0.20 -20.06 30.41
N ARG A 748 -0.61 -20.46 31.41
CA ARG A 748 -0.86 -19.74 32.68
C ARG A 748 -1.41 -18.32 32.49
N ARG A 749 -2.03 -18.05 31.33
CA ARG A 749 -2.75 -16.80 31.02
C ARG A 749 -4.20 -16.92 31.48
N PHE A 750 -4.37 -17.09 32.79
CA PHE A 750 -5.66 -17.45 33.41
C PHE A 750 -6.75 -16.39 33.20
N LYS A 751 -6.36 -15.11 33.07
CA LYS A 751 -7.30 -14.04 32.77
C LYS A 751 -7.96 -14.26 31.41
N GLU A 752 -7.17 -14.38 30.35
CA GLU A 752 -7.67 -14.58 28.99
C GLU A 752 -8.41 -15.92 28.85
N SER A 753 -7.97 -16.95 29.57
CA SER A 753 -8.68 -18.24 29.63
C SER A 753 -10.10 -18.08 30.19
N SER A 754 -10.26 -17.38 31.32
CA SER A 754 -11.56 -17.12 31.93
C SER A 754 -12.48 -16.30 31.02
N GLU A 755 -11.94 -15.30 30.31
CA GLU A 755 -12.69 -14.47 29.37
C GLU A 755 -13.24 -15.31 28.20
N CYS A 756 -12.43 -16.22 27.65
CA CYS A 756 -12.87 -17.15 26.61
C CYS A 756 -13.98 -18.09 27.12
N ALA A 757 -13.79 -18.70 28.30
CA ALA A 757 -14.75 -19.61 28.89
C ALA A 757 -16.09 -18.92 29.20
N GLU A 758 -16.07 -17.66 29.67
CA GLU A 758 -17.27 -16.87 29.90
C GLU A 758 -18.06 -16.62 28.61
N GLU A 759 -17.39 -16.30 27.50
CA GLU A 759 -18.06 -16.06 26.22
C GLU A 759 -18.73 -17.34 25.68
N VAL A 760 -18.04 -18.49 25.76
CA VAL A 760 -18.59 -19.79 25.37
C VAL A 760 -19.79 -20.17 26.24
N PHE A 761 -19.69 -19.98 27.55
CA PHE A 761 -20.79 -20.21 28.49
C PHE A 761 -22.01 -19.32 28.17
N LYS A 762 -21.81 -18.01 28.01
CA LYS A 762 -22.89 -17.05 27.70
C LYS A 762 -23.62 -17.44 26.42
N TRP A 763 -22.88 -17.88 25.41
CA TRP A 763 -23.46 -18.33 24.15
C TRP A 763 -24.25 -19.63 24.32
N ARG A 764 -23.66 -20.71 24.84
CA ARG A 764 -24.38 -21.99 25.04
C ARG A 764 -25.63 -21.82 25.91
N ARG A 765 -25.56 -20.99 26.94
CA ARG A 765 -26.70 -20.67 27.81
C ARG A 765 -27.87 -20.00 27.08
N SER A 766 -27.64 -19.28 25.97
CA SER A 766 -28.71 -18.55 25.29
C SER A 766 -29.65 -19.43 24.48
N PHE A 767 -29.29 -20.69 24.20
CA PHE A 767 -30.10 -21.61 23.39
C PHE A 767 -30.16 -23.05 23.92
N LEU A 768 -29.27 -23.46 24.84
CA LEU A 768 -29.27 -24.81 25.43
C LEU A 768 -29.95 -24.85 26.81
N PRO A 769 -30.81 -25.86 27.08
CA PRO A 769 -31.37 -26.11 28.40
C PRO A 769 -30.31 -26.35 29.49
N GLU A 770 -30.68 -26.16 30.75
CA GLU A 770 -29.79 -26.40 31.91
C GLU A 770 -29.30 -27.84 32.03
N THR A 771 -30.04 -28.80 31.50
CA THR A 771 -29.68 -30.23 31.51
C THR A 771 -28.86 -30.66 30.30
N ASP A 772 -28.54 -29.76 29.38
CA ASP A 772 -27.77 -30.09 28.18
C ASP A 772 -26.29 -30.32 28.49
N LEU A 773 -25.71 -31.41 27.99
CA LEU A 773 -24.35 -31.82 28.31
C LEU A 773 -23.28 -30.85 27.77
N LEU A 774 -23.51 -30.18 26.63
CA LEU A 774 -22.56 -29.21 26.09
C LEU A 774 -22.55 -27.92 26.90
N ARG A 775 -23.71 -27.53 27.45
CA ARG A 775 -23.81 -26.41 28.39
C ARG A 775 -23.10 -26.74 29.70
N LEU A 776 -23.39 -27.90 30.29
CA LEU A 776 -22.75 -28.33 31.54
C LEU A 776 -21.24 -28.44 31.40
N ARG A 777 -20.73 -28.94 30.26
CA ARG A 777 -19.29 -28.95 29.96
C ARG A 777 -18.69 -27.54 29.96
N ALA A 778 -19.36 -26.55 29.36
CA ALA A 778 -18.88 -25.17 29.37
C ALA A 778 -18.91 -24.54 30.77
N GLU A 779 -19.93 -24.88 31.58
CA GLU A 779 -20.00 -24.47 32.99
C GLU A 779 -18.84 -25.09 33.81
N THR A 780 -18.50 -26.37 33.59
CA THR A 780 -17.33 -27.01 34.20
C THR A 780 -16.03 -26.29 33.81
N THR A 781 -15.81 -26.03 32.51
CA THR A 781 -14.62 -25.31 32.03
C THR A 781 -14.52 -23.91 32.62
N LEU A 782 -15.64 -23.18 32.73
CA LEU A 782 -15.68 -21.87 33.37
C LEU A 782 -15.33 -21.94 34.86
N GLY A 783 -15.86 -22.94 35.58
CA GLY A 783 -15.54 -23.19 36.98
C GLY A 783 -14.04 -23.46 37.19
N ILE A 784 -13.43 -24.27 36.33
CA ILE A 784 -11.98 -24.53 36.34
C ILE A 784 -11.20 -23.24 36.09
N ALA A 785 -11.58 -22.47 35.06
CA ALA A 785 -10.90 -21.20 34.73
C ALA A 785 -10.99 -20.15 35.86
N TYR A 786 -12.11 -20.09 36.59
CA TYR A 786 -12.23 -19.27 37.79
C TYR A 786 -11.34 -19.76 38.92
N ALA A 787 -11.24 -21.07 39.14
CA ALA A 787 -10.35 -21.64 40.14
C ALA A 787 -8.88 -21.28 39.83
N ASP A 788 -8.47 -21.35 38.57
CA ASP A 788 -7.14 -20.96 38.11
C ASP A 788 -6.85 -19.45 38.32
N ARG A 789 -7.88 -18.58 38.23
CA ARG A 789 -7.81 -17.17 38.62
C ARG A 789 -7.87 -16.91 40.12
N ARG A 790 -7.94 -17.96 40.95
CA ARG A 790 -8.15 -17.90 42.40
C ARG A 790 -9.48 -17.26 42.81
N GLN A 791 -10.48 -17.30 41.95
CA GLN A 791 -11.87 -16.92 42.25
C GLN A 791 -12.63 -18.14 42.76
N PHE A 792 -12.20 -18.65 43.92
CA PHE A 792 -12.65 -19.96 44.40
C PHE A 792 -14.13 -19.97 44.80
N GLU A 793 -14.67 -18.86 45.29
CA GLU A 793 -16.08 -18.72 45.63
C GLU A 793 -16.96 -18.85 44.37
N ASP A 794 -16.67 -18.08 43.32
CA ASP A 794 -17.38 -18.13 42.04
C ASP A 794 -17.27 -19.52 41.38
N ALA A 795 -16.08 -20.13 41.44
CA ALA A 795 -15.84 -21.48 40.94
C ALA A 795 -16.67 -22.52 41.70
N SER A 796 -16.74 -22.41 43.02
CA SER A 796 -17.47 -23.35 43.87
C SER A 796 -18.99 -23.31 43.64
N GLU A 797 -19.55 -22.13 43.35
CA GLU A 797 -20.97 -21.96 43.06
C GLU A 797 -21.36 -22.64 41.73
N ILE A 798 -20.59 -22.36 40.65
CA ILE A 798 -20.85 -22.94 39.33
C ILE A 798 -20.63 -24.46 39.33
N LEU A 799 -19.52 -24.94 39.89
CA LEU A 799 -19.22 -26.37 39.90
C LEU A 799 -20.20 -27.16 40.77
N SER A 800 -20.65 -26.60 41.90
CA SER A 800 -21.68 -27.23 42.73
C SER A 800 -23.02 -27.36 42.01
N HIS A 801 -23.41 -26.34 41.23
CA HIS A 801 -24.57 -26.41 40.36
C HIS A 801 -24.43 -27.50 39.29
N VAL A 802 -23.27 -27.58 38.63
CA VAL A 802 -23.01 -28.57 37.56
C VAL A 802 -23.07 -29.99 38.12
N VAL A 803 -22.33 -30.28 39.19
CA VAL A 803 -22.30 -31.61 39.82
C VAL A 803 -23.71 -32.04 40.22
N LYS A 804 -24.46 -31.16 40.92
CA LYS A 804 -25.84 -31.46 41.33
C LYS A 804 -26.75 -31.78 40.14
N THR A 805 -26.59 -31.05 39.03
CA THR A 805 -27.39 -31.28 37.82
C THR A 805 -26.99 -32.59 37.17
N GLN A 806 -25.69 -32.85 37.00
CA GLN A 806 -25.14 -34.08 36.42
C GLN A 806 -25.50 -35.33 37.23
N SER A 807 -25.49 -35.28 38.56
CA SER A 807 -25.92 -36.40 39.41
C SER A 807 -27.37 -36.82 39.17
N GLY A 808 -28.21 -35.92 38.65
CA GLY A 808 -29.60 -36.21 38.30
C GLY A 808 -29.80 -36.82 36.91
N ILE A 809 -28.80 -36.76 36.02
CA ILE A 809 -28.94 -37.13 34.60
C ILE A 809 -27.89 -38.12 34.08
N LEU A 810 -26.70 -38.19 34.69
CA LEU A 810 -25.58 -39.04 34.30
C LEU A 810 -25.34 -40.13 35.35
N ALA A 811 -24.92 -41.31 34.89
CA ALA A 811 -24.46 -42.37 35.78
C ALA A 811 -23.19 -41.94 36.55
N GLU A 812 -22.89 -42.62 37.66
CA GLU A 812 -21.77 -42.28 38.53
C GLU A 812 -20.40 -42.46 37.85
N ASP A 813 -20.30 -43.36 36.88
CA ASP A 813 -19.10 -43.69 36.11
C ASP A 813 -18.92 -42.84 34.82
N GLU A 814 -19.84 -41.93 34.53
CA GLU A 814 -19.75 -41.07 33.35
C GLU A 814 -18.57 -40.06 33.47
N PRO A 815 -17.61 -40.05 32.52
CA PRO A 815 -16.40 -39.23 32.64
C PRO A 815 -16.66 -37.73 32.83
N LEU A 816 -17.69 -37.18 32.19
CA LEU A 816 -18.02 -35.76 32.30
C LEU A 816 -18.46 -35.38 33.73
N ARG A 817 -19.09 -36.32 34.44
CA ARG A 817 -19.49 -36.14 35.84
C ARG A 817 -18.27 -36.18 36.76
N LEU A 818 -17.40 -37.17 36.57
CA LEU A 818 -16.17 -37.32 37.36
C LEU A 818 -15.25 -36.09 37.23
N ILE A 819 -15.13 -35.50 36.03
CA ILE A 819 -14.35 -34.26 35.82
C ILE A 819 -14.92 -33.09 36.64
N ALA A 820 -16.24 -32.91 36.67
CA ALA A 820 -16.86 -31.83 37.43
C ALA A 820 -16.76 -32.05 38.94
N GLU A 821 -16.92 -33.30 39.41
CA GLU A 821 -16.73 -33.69 40.81
C GLU A 821 -15.28 -33.46 41.26
N TYR A 822 -14.30 -33.89 40.45
CA TYR A 822 -12.88 -33.66 40.72
C TYR A 822 -12.55 -32.17 40.81
N ALA A 823 -13.05 -31.37 39.86
CA ALA A 823 -12.86 -29.93 39.86
C ALA A 823 -13.47 -29.27 41.10
N LEU A 824 -14.69 -29.68 41.48
CA LEU A 824 -15.36 -29.18 42.69
C LEU A 824 -14.57 -29.51 43.97
N ALA A 825 -14.12 -30.76 44.11
CA ALA A 825 -13.31 -31.19 45.25
C ALA A 825 -12.01 -30.38 45.37
N SER A 826 -11.35 -30.14 44.22
CA SER A 826 -10.14 -29.31 44.15
C SER A 826 -10.40 -27.86 44.56
N VAL A 827 -11.57 -27.28 44.24
CA VAL A 827 -11.97 -25.95 44.73
C VAL A 827 -12.30 -25.97 46.22
N TYR A 828 -12.97 -27.00 46.71
CA TYR A 828 -13.30 -27.17 48.14
C TYR A 828 -12.07 -27.21 49.05
N MET A 829 -10.98 -27.79 48.57
CA MET A 829 -9.66 -27.73 49.23
C MET A 829 -9.19 -26.28 49.49
N ASN A 830 -9.50 -25.35 48.57
CA ASN A 830 -9.07 -23.95 48.66
C ASN A 830 -10.03 -23.08 49.51
N VAL A 831 -11.33 -23.36 49.50
CA VAL A 831 -12.34 -22.66 50.33
C VAL A 831 -12.46 -23.21 51.76
N LYS A 832 -11.49 -24.03 52.21
CA LYS A 832 -11.43 -24.64 53.55
C LYS A 832 -12.62 -25.57 53.87
N ARG A 833 -13.18 -26.22 52.86
CA ARG A 833 -14.20 -27.28 52.99
C ARG A 833 -13.56 -28.64 52.71
N VAL A 834 -12.51 -28.96 53.46
CA VAL A 834 -11.64 -30.11 53.19
C VAL A 834 -12.40 -31.43 53.37
N GLU A 835 -13.31 -31.50 54.34
CA GLU A 835 -14.13 -32.69 54.60
C GLU A 835 -15.05 -33.01 53.40
N ASP A 836 -15.68 -32.00 52.81
CA ASP A 836 -16.52 -32.17 51.62
C ASP A 836 -15.68 -32.59 50.41
N ALA A 837 -14.44 -32.10 50.30
CA ALA A 837 -13.51 -32.53 49.25
C ALA A 837 -13.10 -34.00 49.39
N ILE A 838 -12.84 -34.46 50.62
CA ILE A 838 -12.53 -35.87 50.93
C ILE A 838 -13.70 -36.76 50.51
N GLU A 839 -14.93 -36.41 50.86
CA GLU A 839 -16.13 -37.20 50.50
C GLU A 839 -16.24 -37.38 48.97
N ILE A 840 -16.03 -36.30 48.20
CA ILE A 840 -16.07 -36.36 46.74
C ILE A 840 -14.90 -37.18 46.17
N PHE A 841 -13.67 -36.98 46.65
CA PHE A 841 -12.52 -37.75 46.16
C PHE A 841 -12.63 -39.25 46.52
N GLU A 842 -13.14 -39.60 47.70
CA GLU A 842 -13.41 -40.99 48.08
C GLU A 842 -14.46 -41.63 47.15
N HIS A 843 -15.52 -40.89 46.83
CA HIS A 843 -16.53 -41.32 45.84
C HIS A 843 -15.90 -41.58 44.46
N ILE A 844 -15.15 -40.62 43.91
CA ILE A 844 -14.49 -40.77 42.59
C ILE A 844 -13.56 -41.99 42.59
N VAL A 845 -12.72 -42.13 43.61
CA VAL A 845 -11.76 -43.25 43.73
C VAL A 845 -12.48 -44.60 43.86
N ASP A 846 -13.65 -44.65 44.51
CA ASP A 846 -14.47 -45.86 44.60
C ASP A 846 -15.08 -46.23 43.25
N VAL A 847 -15.66 -45.26 42.54
CA VAL A 847 -16.21 -45.44 41.21
C VAL A 847 -15.13 -45.94 40.23
N GLU A 848 -13.95 -45.30 40.21
CA GLU A 848 -12.84 -45.63 39.30
C GLU A 848 -12.12 -46.94 39.63
N LYS A 849 -12.53 -47.72 40.66
CA LYS A 849 -11.93 -49.03 40.97
C LYS A 849 -11.99 -50.03 39.81
N HIS A 850 -12.95 -49.87 38.92
CA HIS A 850 -13.11 -50.72 37.73
C HIS A 850 -12.09 -50.42 36.63
N LEU A 851 -11.47 -49.23 36.63
CA LEU A 851 -10.40 -48.87 35.71
C LEU A 851 -9.11 -49.60 36.08
N ASP A 852 -8.20 -49.73 35.11
CA ASP A 852 -6.89 -50.36 35.34
C ASP A 852 -6.12 -49.66 36.48
N GLU A 853 -5.26 -50.37 37.20
CA GLU A 853 -4.45 -49.75 38.25
C GLU A 853 -3.44 -48.73 37.70
N GLU A 854 -3.10 -48.84 36.41
CA GLU A 854 -2.22 -47.96 35.65
C GLU A 854 -2.97 -46.81 34.95
N ASP A 855 -4.30 -46.71 35.08
CA ASP A 855 -5.10 -45.63 34.47
C ASP A 855 -4.77 -44.24 35.07
N ASP A 856 -4.51 -43.26 34.20
CA ASP A 856 -4.08 -41.91 34.60
C ASP A 856 -5.15 -41.13 35.37
N SER A 857 -6.44 -41.31 35.01
CA SER A 857 -7.55 -40.63 35.71
C SER A 857 -7.66 -41.18 37.12
N ARG A 858 -7.61 -42.50 37.26
CA ARG A 858 -7.60 -43.19 38.56
C ARG A 858 -6.44 -42.77 39.46
N LEU A 859 -5.23 -42.65 38.89
CA LEU A 859 -4.05 -42.19 39.64
C LEU A 859 -4.17 -40.71 40.03
N SER A 860 -4.78 -39.87 39.19
CA SER A 860 -5.00 -38.45 39.45
C SER A 860 -6.03 -38.20 40.56
N SER A 861 -7.14 -38.96 40.57
CA SER A 861 -8.14 -38.94 41.63
C SER A 861 -7.58 -39.42 42.97
N LYS A 862 -6.78 -40.51 42.97
CA LYS A 862 -6.06 -40.97 44.17
C LYS A 862 -5.09 -39.92 44.70
N LYS A 863 -4.38 -39.22 43.82
CA LYS A 863 -3.49 -38.13 44.22
C LYS A 863 -4.29 -36.99 44.88
N GLY A 864 -5.40 -36.58 44.28
CA GLY A 864 -6.30 -35.57 44.85
C GLY A 864 -6.79 -35.97 46.25
N LEU A 865 -7.15 -37.25 46.43
CA LEU A 865 -7.52 -37.80 47.74
C LEU A 865 -6.37 -37.73 48.75
N ALA A 866 -5.14 -38.08 48.35
CA ALA A 866 -3.98 -37.99 49.22
C ALA A 866 -3.69 -36.54 49.65
N ASP A 867 -3.77 -35.58 48.72
CA ASP A 867 -3.60 -34.16 49.03
C ASP A 867 -4.71 -33.66 49.97
N ALA A 868 -5.94 -34.17 49.84
CA ALA A 868 -7.06 -33.91 50.75
C ALA A 868 -6.81 -34.46 52.16
N TYR A 869 -6.35 -35.71 52.28
CA TYR A 869 -5.95 -36.30 53.55
C TYR A 869 -4.78 -35.54 54.21
N LEU A 870 -3.81 -35.05 53.44
CA LEU A 870 -2.73 -34.21 53.98
C LEU A 870 -3.25 -32.90 54.57
N ALA A 871 -4.18 -32.23 53.89
CA ALA A 871 -4.78 -30.99 54.40
C ALA A 871 -5.59 -31.21 55.69
N ASN A 872 -6.22 -32.37 55.83
CA ASN A 872 -6.97 -32.74 57.05
C ASN A 872 -6.11 -33.43 58.14
N GLY A 873 -4.81 -33.63 57.89
CA GLY A 873 -3.86 -34.20 58.85
C GLY A 873 -3.84 -35.74 58.93
N GLN A 874 -4.54 -36.43 58.03
CA GLN A 874 -4.50 -37.90 57.85
C GLN A 874 -3.25 -38.32 57.07
N ARG A 875 -2.09 -38.15 57.70
CA ARG A 875 -0.79 -38.24 57.00
C ARG A 875 -0.42 -39.66 56.59
N GLU A 876 -0.75 -40.66 57.40
CA GLU A 876 -0.39 -42.06 57.11
C GLU A 876 -1.18 -42.59 55.90
N GLU A 877 -2.47 -42.27 55.83
CA GLU A 877 -3.34 -42.64 54.70
C GLU A 877 -2.85 -41.98 53.39
N ALA A 878 -2.42 -40.72 53.46
CA ALA A 878 -1.82 -40.04 52.31
C ALA A 878 -0.49 -40.68 51.87
N ILE A 879 0.39 -41.04 52.82
CA ILE A 879 1.67 -41.72 52.53
C ILE A 879 1.42 -43.04 51.80
N ASP A 880 0.48 -43.85 52.27
CA ASP A 880 0.14 -45.14 51.66
C ASP A 880 -0.33 -44.98 50.19
N ILE A 881 -1.22 -44.01 49.94
CA ILE A 881 -1.70 -43.72 48.58
C ILE A 881 -0.56 -43.23 47.68
N LEU A 882 0.26 -42.28 48.14
CA LEU A 882 1.34 -41.70 47.34
C LEU A 882 2.44 -42.73 47.03
N GLN A 883 2.79 -43.58 47.99
CA GLN A 883 3.72 -44.70 47.76
C GLN A 883 3.15 -45.71 46.75
N HIS A 884 1.85 -46.00 46.81
CA HIS A 884 1.18 -46.83 45.81
C HIS A 884 1.28 -46.21 44.41
N ILE A 885 0.94 -44.93 44.24
CA ILE A 885 1.02 -44.23 42.94
C ILE A 885 2.45 -44.28 42.38
N ILE A 886 3.47 -43.98 43.19
CA ILE A 886 4.88 -44.01 42.76
C ILE A 886 5.30 -45.43 42.36
N LYS A 887 4.85 -46.46 43.09
CA LYS A 887 5.16 -47.86 42.77
C LYS A 887 4.54 -48.29 41.44
N VAL A 888 3.32 -47.86 41.14
CA VAL A 888 2.65 -48.12 39.86
C VAL A 888 3.37 -47.39 38.72
N ARG A 889 3.60 -46.07 38.83
CA ARG A 889 4.28 -45.28 37.77
C ARG A 889 5.73 -45.68 37.51
N LYS A 890 6.42 -46.27 38.50
CA LYS A 890 7.76 -46.87 38.28
C LYS A 890 7.75 -48.09 37.35
N ARG A 891 6.63 -48.81 37.24
CA ARG A 891 6.51 -49.98 36.34
C ARG A 891 6.40 -49.57 34.88
N THR A 892 5.80 -48.40 34.62
CA THR A 892 5.52 -47.89 33.28
C THR A 892 6.66 -47.05 32.69
N GLN A 893 7.80 -46.90 33.40
CA GLN A 893 8.94 -46.03 33.03
C GLN A 893 8.57 -44.56 32.79
N ASP A 894 7.50 -44.09 33.42
CA ASP A 894 6.99 -42.74 33.22
C ASP A 894 7.64 -41.75 34.20
N ASN A 895 8.63 -40.99 33.73
CA ASN A 895 9.30 -39.91 34.48
C ASN A 895 8.62 -38.54 34.24
N ASN A 896 7.30 -38.52 34.04
CA ASN A 896 6.53 -37.31 33.73
C ASN A 896 6.34 -36.38 34.95
N PHE A 897 5.93 -35.13 34.71
CA PHE A 897 5.74 -34.06 35.71
C PHE A 897 4.90 -34.50 36.92
N ASP A 898 3.82 -35.24 36.67
CA ASP A 898 2.94 -35.77 37.72
C ASP A 898 3.67 -36.69 38.71
N CYS A 899 4.66 -37.45 38.22
CA CYS A 899 5.48 -38.32 39.04
C CYS A 899 6.34 -37.48 40.00
N LEU A 900 6.92 -36.36 39.53
CA LEU A 900 7.65 -35.42 40.39
C LEU A 900 6.73 -34.79 41.44
N ALA A 901 5.54 -34.34 41.03
CA ALA A 901 4.58 -33.76 41.95
C ALA A 901 4.10 -34.78 43.02
N CYS A 902 3.98 -36.07 42.69
CA CYS A 902 3.65 -37.12 43.67
C CYS A 902 4.80 -37.38 44.66
N HIS A 903 6.05 -37.37 44.20
CA HIS A 903 7.20 -37.45 45.11
C HIS A 903 7.25 -36.23 46.04
N TYR A 904 6.92 -35.04 45.53
CA TYR A 904 6.88 -33.82 46.35
C TYR A 904 5.80 -33.91 47.44
N SER A 905 4.56 -34.28 47.09
CA SER A 905 3.49 -34.52 48.08
C SER A 905 3.91 -35.60 49.11
N LEU A 906 4.63 -36.65 48.69
CA LEU A 906 5.15 -37.67 49.60
C LEU A 906 6.19 -37.09 50.57
N GLY A 907 7.12 -36.27 50.09
CA GLY A 907 8.11 -35.59 50.93
C GLY A 907 7.44 -34.68 51.98
N ILE A 908 6.41 -33.93 51.57
CA ILE A 908 5.61 -33.10 52.49
C ILE A 908 4.90 -33.96 53.54
N ALA A 909 4.31 -35.08 53.13
CA ALA A 909 3.64 -36.02 54.01
C ALA A 909 4.60 -36.58 55.08
N LEU A 910 5.79 -37.02 54.65
CA LEU A 910 6.85 -37.55 55.51
C LEU A 910 7.41 -36.49 56.47
N LEU A 911 7.60 -35.25 55.98
CA LEU A 911 8.04 -34.13 56.82
C LEU A 911 7.01 -33.82 57.90
N GLY A 912 5.73 -33.81 57.54
CA GLY A 912 4.62 -33.59 58.46
C GLY A 912 4.40 -34.72 59.49
N SER A 913 4.78 -35.97 59.16
CA SER A 913 4.73 -37.10 60.10
C SER A 913 5.97 -37.21 60.99
N GLY A 914 6.94 -36.29 60.84
CA GLY A 914 8.17 -36.24 61.63
C GLY A 914 9.28 -37.17 61.11
N GLN A 915 9.11 -37.77 59.92
CA GLN A 915 10.14 -38.57 59.25
C GLN A 915 11.06 -37.68 58.40
N THR A 916 11.69 -36.69 59.04
CA THR A 916 12.47 -35.62 58.38
C THR A 916 13.60 -36.14 57.50
N GLU A 917 14.28 -37.21 57.91
CA GLU A 917 15.39 -37.82 57.16
C GLU A 917 14.91 -38.46 55.84
N ASN A 918 13.79 -39.19 55.89
CA ASN A 918 13.17 -39.77 54.69
C ASN A 918 12.65 -38.68 53.74
N ALA A 919 12.11 -37.58 54.29
CA ALA A 919 11.66 -36.44 53.49
C ALA A 919 12.83 -35.77 52.73
N ILE A 920 13.98 -35.59 53.39
CA ILE A 920 15.19 -35.04 52.76
C ILE A 920 15.65 -35.93 51.61
N GLU A 921 15.69 -37.25 51.77
CA GLU A 921 16.09 -38.18 50.70
C GLU A 921 15.19 -38.02 49.45
N ILE A 922 13.88 -37.88 49.65
CA ILE A 922 12.92 -37.66 48.57
C ILE A 922 13.14 -36.29 47.90
N PHE A 923 13.27 -35.21 48.68
CA PHE A 923 13.47 -33.86 48.16
C PHE A 923 14.83 -33.68 47.46
N GLU A 924 15.92 -34.30 47.94
CA GLU A 924 17.23 -34.29 47.27
C GLU A 924 17.16 -35.05 45.92
N ARG A 925 16.47 -36.19 45.88
CA ARG A 925 16.26 -36.94 44.63
C ARG A 925 15.41 -36.13 43.62
N LEU A 926 14.39 -35.43 44.12
CA LEU A 926 13.59 -34.49 43.33
C LEU A 926 14.42 -33.32 42.83
N GLN A 927 15.36 -32.80 43.63
CA GLN A 927 16.23 -31.70 43.24
C GLN A 927 17.09 -32.09 42.04
N VAL A 928 17.74 -33.26 42.09
CA VAL A 928 18.58 -33.75 40.99
C VAL A 928 17.75 -33.96 39.72
N THR A 929 16.61 -34.63 39.85
CA THR A 929 15.74 -34.92 38.69
C THR A 929 15.12 -33.63 38.12
N GLY A 930 14.71 -32.71 38.98
CA GLY A 930 14.13 -31.42 38.63
C GLY A 930 15.14 -30.46 38.01
N MET A 931 16.42 -30.50 38.41
CA MET A 931 17.49 -29.74 37.74
C MET A 931 17.72 -30.17 36.28
N GLU A 932 17.46 -31.43 35.94
CA GLU A 932 17.60 -31.96 34.58
C GLU A 932 16.36 -31.71 33.71
N THR A 933 15.18 -31.54 34.32
CA THR A 933 13.88 -31.58 33.62
C THR A 933 13.05 -30.30 33.71
N LEU A 934 13.29 -29.44 34.71
CA LEU A 934 12.51 -28.24 34.97
C LEU A 934 13.41 -26.99 34.94
N GLU A 935 12.90 -25.90 34.37
CA GLU A 935 13.57 -24.60 34.41
C GLU A 935 13.79 -24.12 35.86
N GLU A 936 14.80 -23.28 36.06
CA GLU A 936 15.18 -22.78 37.39
C GLU A 936 14.07 -21.95 38.06
N SER A 937 13.21 -21.31 37.26
CA SER A 937 12.03 -20.56 37.72
C SER A 937 10.76 -21.41 37.86
N ASP A 938 10.81 -22.72 37.65
CA ASP A 938 9.62 -23.56 37.79
C ASP A 938 9.13 -23.61 39.25
N GLN A 939 7.83 -23.45 39.46
CA GLN A 939 7.25 -23.37 40.81
C GLN A 939 7.35 -24.68 41.60
N LEU A 940 7.30 -25.85 40.95
CA LEU A 940 7.47 -27.12 41.66
C LEU A 940 8.92 -27.26 42.13
N ARG A 941 9.89 -26.81 41.32
CA ARG A 941 11.30 -26.78 41.70
C ARG A 941 11.56 -25.84 42.88
N LEU A 942 11.07 -24.60 42.81
CA LEU A 942 11.21 -23.64 43.91
C LEU A 942 10.49 -24.11 45.20
N ALA A 943 9.32 -24.73 45.07
CA ALA A 943 8.61 -25.33 46.21
C ALA A 943 9.39 -26.51 46.81
N ASN A 944 10.00 -27.37 45.99
CA ASN A 944 10.86 -28.46 46.45
C ASN A 944 12.09 -27.93 47.19
N GLU A 945 12.79 -26.94 46.61
CA GLU A 945 13.94 -26.28 47.22
C GLU A 945 13.56 -25.68 48.57
N HIS A 946 12.46 -24.93 48.61
CA HIS A 946 11.93 -24.38 49.84
C HIS A 946 11.66 -25.45 50.91
N SER A 947 10.93 -26.51 50.55
CA SER A 947 10.62 -27.61 51.48
C SER A 947 11.86 -28.39 51.93
N LEU A 948 12.88 -28.52 51.07
CA LEU A 948 14.18 -29.08 51.42
C LEU A 948 14.90 -28.18 52.43
N GLY A 949 14.88 -26.86 52.23
CA GLY A 949 15.39 -25.88 53.18
C GLY A 949 14.69 -25.97 54.54
N SER A 950 13.35 -26.07 54.56
CA SER A 950 12.57 -26.25 55.79
C SER A 950 12.93 -27.58 56.48
N ALA A 951 13.13 -28.67 55.73
CA ALA A 951 13.53 -29.95 56.27
C ALA A 951 14.95 -29.92 56.88
N PHE A 952 15.91 -29.26 56.22
CA PHE A 952 17.24 -29.03 56.79
C PHE A 952 17.19 -28.18 58.06
N LEU A 953 16.35 -27.14 58.10
CA LEU A 953 16.19 -26.32 59.29
C LEU A 953 15.61 -27.11 60.46
N GLN A 954 14.62 -27.99 60.22
CA GLN A 954 14.06 -28.90 61.24
C GLN A 954 15.11 -29.88 61.79
N LEU A 955 16.03 -30.35 60.94
CA LEU A 955 17.15 -31.22 61.35
C LEU A 955 18.33 -30.45 61.97
N GLY A 956 18.25 -29.11 62.06
CA GLY A 956 19.31 -28.24 62.59
C GLY A 956 20.49 -28.00 61.64
N ARG A 957 20.38 -28.38 60.36
CA ARG A 957 21.38 -28.15 59.29
C ARG A 957 21.27 -26.74 58.72
N ILE A 958 21.46 -25.73 59.57
CA ILE A 958 21.20 -24.31 59.25
C ILE A 958 22.03 -23.83 58.06
N LYS A 959 23.31 -24.24 57.98
CA LYS A 959 24.23 -23.86 56.90
C LYS A 959 23.81 -24.34 55.52
N ASP A 960 23.01 -25.40 55.45
CA ASP A 960 22.48 -25.95 54.21
C ASP A 960 21.14 -25.31 53.86
N ALA A 961 20.34 -24.92 54.86
CA ALA A 961 19.02 -24.31 54.67
C ALA A 961 19.08 -22.85 54.18
N VAL A 962 19.95 -22.03 54.78
CA VAL A 962 19.99 -20.57 54.47
C VAL A 962 20.27 -20.27 52.99
N PRO A 963 21.28 -20.88 52.33
CA PRO A 963 21.55 -20.61 50.91
C PRO A 963 20.37 -20.98 50.00
N ILE A 964 19.62 -22.03 50.34
CA ILE A 964 18.46 -22.46 49.56
C ILE A 964 17.33 -21.44 49.67
N PHE A 965 17.03 -20.96 50.87
CA PHE A 965 16.03 -19.90 51.06
C PHE A 965 16.43 -18.58 50.40
N GLU A 966 17.72 -18.20 50.42
CA GLU A 966 18.23 -17.02 49.71
C GLU A 966 17.99 -17.14 48.20
N HIS A 967 18.29 -18.32 47.62
CA HIS A 967 18.05 -18.60 46.21
C HIS A 967 16.57 -18.50 45.82
N VAL A 968 15.67 -19.16 46.56
CA VAL A 968 14.23 -19.17 46.27
C VAL A 968 13.65 -17.75 46.31
N VAL A 969 14.00 -16.94 47.32
CA VAL A 969 13.52 -15.56 47.44
C VAL A 969 14.07 -14.67 46.32
N GLU A 970 15.35 -14.84 45.93
CA GLU A 970 15.92 -14.09 44.81
C GLU A 970 15.20 -14.39 43.48
N MET A 971 14.92 -15.67 43.22
CA MET A 971 14.20 -16.08 42.01
C MET A 971 12.76 -15.57 42.00
N GLU A 972 12.02 -15.75 43.09
CA GLU A 972 10.63 -15.30 43.19
C GLU A 972 10.52 -13.77 43.09
N ARG A 973 11.48 -12.99 43.61
CA ARG A 973 11.51 -11.52 43.43
C ARG A 973 11.63 -11.07 41.98
N ARG A 974 12.22 -11.87 41.10
CA ARG A 974 12.32 -11.55 39.67
C ARG A 974 11.00 -11.76 38.93
N ILE A 975 10.12 -12.61 39.46
CA ILE A 975 8.90 -13.07 38.82
C ILE A 975 7.66 -12.39 39.40
N LEU A 976 7.60 -12.28 40.73
CA LEU A 976 6.44 -11.80 41.47
C LEU A 976 6.61 -10.32 41.87
N PRO A 977 5.52 -9.54 41.91
CA PRO A 977 5.55 -8.19 42.46
C PRO A 977 6.02 -8.18 43.92
N GLU A 978 6.66 -7.08 44.36
CA GLU A 978 7.21 -6.92 45.72
C GLU A 978 6.20 -7.17 46.86
N ASN A 979 4.91 -7.09 46.59
CA ASN A 979 3.82 -7.22 47.56
C ASN A 979 2.97 -8.49 47.35
N ASP A 980 3.46 -9.48 46.58
CA ASP A 980 2.75 -10.75 46.42
C ASP A 980 2.74 -11.56 47.74
N SER A 981 1.58 -12.10 48.11
CA SER A 981 1.39 -12.88 49.35
C SER A 981 2.32 -14.10 49.43
N SER A 982 2.62 -14.72 48.29
CA SER A 982 3.47 -15.91 48.20
C SER A 982 4.94 -15.56 48.40
N LEU A 983 5.40 -14.46 47.80
CA LEU A 983 6.76 -13.96 47.99
C LEU A 983 7.01 -13.58 49.46
N LEU A 984 6.07 -12.87 50.09
CA LEU A 984 6.17 -12.48 51.50
C LEU A 984 6.28 -13.68 52.45
N LYS A 985 5.68 -14.83 52.09
CA LYS A 985 5.81 -16.07 52.85
C LYS A 985 7.25 -16.60 52.79
N TYR A 986 7.84 -16.67 51.59
CA TYR A 986 9.24 -17.11 51.44
C TYR A 986 10.22 -16.16 52.12
N GLU A 987 9.97 -14.85 52.04
CA GLU A 987 10.75 -13.84 52.76
C GLU A 987 10.68 -14.03 54.28
N GLN A 988 9.49 -14.34 54.82
CA GLN A 988 9.34 -14.63 56.24
C GLN A 988 10.11 -15.89 56.65
N GLU A 989 10.05 -16.96 55.86
CA GLU A 989 10.77 -18.21 56.15
C GLU A 989 12.30 -18.03 56.06
N LEU A 990 12.79 -17.25 55.10
CA LEU A 990 14.21 -16.84 55.04
C LEU A 990 14.60 -16.03 56.28
N ALA A 991 13.77 -15.06 56.69
CA ALA A 991 14.06 -14.27 57.87
C ALA A 991 14.07 -15.14 59.15
N HIS A 992 13.18 -16.12 59.25
CA HIS A 992 13.21 -17.11 60.31
C HIS A 992 14.53 -17.91 60.30
N ALA A 993 14.97 -18.38 59.13
CA ALA A 993 16.26 -19.06 58.98
C ALA A 993 17.45 -18.17 59.40
N TYR A 994 17.47 -16.89 59.02
CA TYR A 994 18.46 -15.92 59.49
C TYR A 994 18.45 -15.71 61.01
N LEU A 995 17.28 -15.73 61.65
CA LEU A 995 17.19 -15.64 63.11
C LEU A 995 17.81 -16.87 63.79
N VAL A 996 17.65 -18.06 63.21
CA VAL A 996 18.25 -19.30 63.71
C VAL A 996 19.76 -19.32 63.47
N ASP A 997 20.22 -18.82 62.32
CA ASP A 997 21.65 -18.69 61.96
C ASP A 997 22.39 -17.60 62.77
N GLY A 998 21.65 -16.63 63.31
CA GLY A 998 22.19 -15.53 64.11
C GLY A 998 22.39 -14.22 63.33
N ARG A 999 22.07 -14.19 62.03
CA ARG A 999 22.03 -13.01 61.14
C ARG A 999 20.82 -12.12 61.44
N THR A 1000 20.74 -11.65 62.69
CA THR A 1000 19.54 -11.03 63.25
C THR A 1000 19.18 -9.70 62.58
N LEU A 1001 20.17 -8.90 62.15
CA LEU A 1001 19.92 -7.64 61.45
C LEU A 1001 19.31 -7.85 60.05
N ASP A 1002 19.78 -8.87 59.32
CA ASP A 1002 19.23 -9.23 58.00
C ASP A 1002 17.78 -9.69 58.12
N ALA A 1003 17.47 -10.48 59.15
CA ALA A 1003 16.10 -10.89 59.45
C ALA A 1003 15.18 -9.69 59.76
N ILE A 1004 15.65 -8.69 60.52
CA ILE A 1004 14.86 -7.48 60.84
C ILE A 1004 14.49 -6.72 59.57
N ASN A 1005 15.44 -6.51 58.66
CA ASN A 1005 15.19 -5.77 57.43
C ASN A 1005 14.05 -6.38 56.60
N ILE A 1006 13.99 -7.72 56.53
CA ILE A 1006 12.93 -8.43 55.82
C ILE A 1006 11.62 -8.37 56.63
N LEU A 1007 11.67 -8.69 57.93
CA LEU A 1007 10.47 -8.78 58.77
C LEU A 1007 9.75 -7.44 58.97
N GLU A 1008 10.47 -6.31 59.02
CA GLU A 1008 9.84 -4.97 59.09
C GLU A 1008 8.96 -4.70 57.86
N HIS A 1009 9.41 -5.12 56.67
CA HIS A 1009 8.65 -5.05 55.42
C HIS A 1009 7.43 -5.98 55.46
N VAL A 1010 7.64 -7.27 55.72
CA VAL A 1010 6.57 -8.29 55.73
C VAL A 1010 5.47 -7.96 56.75
N VAL A 1011 5.84 -7.62 57.99
CA VAL A 1011 4.87 -7.24 59.04
C VAL A 1011 4.13 -5.96 58.68
N GLY A 1012 4.82 -4.98 58.08
CA GLY A 1012 4.21 -3.74 57.62
C GLY A 1012 3.10 -3.97 56.60
N PHE A 1013 3.33 -4.89 55.65
CA PHE A 1013 2.33 -5.28 54.66
C PHE A 1013 1.19 -6.09 55.28
N ASN A 1014 1.51 -7.18 55.98
CA ASN A 1014 0.52 -8.09 56.59
C ASN A 1014 -0.44 -7.35 57.55
N ARG A 1015 0.01 -6.29 58.22
CA ARG A 1015 -0.86 -5.45 59.07
C ARG A 1015 -1.96 -4.72 58.31
N ARG A 1016 -1.72 -4.38 57.04
CA ARG A 1016 -2.68 -3.63 56.20
C ARG A 1016 -3.65 -4.56 55.49
N THR A 1017 -3.23 -5.78 55.17
CA THR A 1017 -3.95 -6.71 54.30
C THR A 1017 -4.64 -7.85 55.05
N LEU A 1018 -4.05 -8.33 56.16
CA LEU A 1018 -4.54 -9.50 56.89
C LEU A 1018 -5.26 -9.11 58.19
N PRO A 1019 -6.37 -9.81 58.55
CA PRO A 1019 -7.05 -9.65 59.83
C PRO A 1019 -6.11 -9.81 61.04
N GLU A 1020 -6.44 -9.19 62.18
CA GLU A 1020 -5.60 -9.24 63.39
C GLU A 1020 -5.42 -10.65 63.98
N ASN A 1021 -6.32 -11.58 63.65
CA ASN A 1021 -6.29 -12.97 64.09
C ASN A 1021 -5.70 -13.94 63.05
N ASP A 1022 -5.17 -13.43 61.94
CA ASP A 1022 -4.56 -14.26 60.90
C ASP A 1022 -3.25 -14.91 61.40
N GLN A 1023 -3.09 -16.20 61.09
CA GLN A 1023 -1.97 -17.01 61.57
C GLN A 1023 -0.62 -16.55 61.02
N TRP A 1024 -0.56 -16.11 59.76
CA TRP A 1024 0.67 -15.66 59.11
C TRP A 1024 1.08 -14.27 59.59
N ARG A 1025 0.11 -13.39 59.78
CA ARG A 1025 0.35 -12.09 60.43
C ARG A 1025 0.95 -12.26 61.83
N LEU A 1026 0.36 -13.13 62.65
CA LEU A 1026 0.89 -13.39 63.99
C LEU A 1026 2.29 -14.02 63.93
N ALA A 1027 2.53 -15.00 63.06
CA ALA A 1027 3.85 -15.62 62.92
C ALA A 1027 4.96 -14.60 62.56
N SER A 1028 4.71 -13.71 61.58
CA SER A 1028 5.67 -12.68 61.19
C SER A 1028 5.93 -11.65 62.30
N GLU A 1029 4.89 -11.26 63.04
CA GLU A 1029 5.02 -10.39 64.22
C GLU A 1029 5.81 -11.05 65.35
N ARG A 1030 5.64 -12.35 65.57
CA ARG A 1030 6.43 -13.13 66.52
C ARG A 1030 7.91 -13.13 66.15
N ASP A 1031 8.22 -13.43 64.89
CA ASP A 1031 9.59 -13.48 64.40
C ASP A 1031 10.26 -12.10 64.50
N LEU A 1032 9.55 -11.01 64.17
CA LEU A 1032 10.07 -9.65 64.31
C LEU A 1032 10.33 -9.27 65.77
N ALA A 1033 9.41 -9.63 66.68
CA ALA A 1033 9.59 -9.38 68.10
C ALA A 1033 10.78 -10.16 68.68
N ALA A 1034 10.95 -11.43 68.28
CA ALA A 1034 12.10 -12.23 68.66
C ALA A 1034 13.42 -11.63 68.11
N ALA A 1035 13.40 -11.11 66.89
CA ALA A 1035 14.54 -10.43 66.28
C ALA A 1035 14.93 -9.16 67.04
N TYR A 1036 13.96 -8.28 67.32
CA TYR A 1036 14.16 -7.07 68.12
C TYR A 1036 14.70 -7.35 69.50
N GLN A 1037 14.20 -8.39 70.16
CA GLN A 1037 14.69 -8.80 71.46
C GLN A 1037 16.17 -9.23 71.41
N LYS A 1038 16.58 -9.97 70.38
CA LYS A 1038 17.98 -10.40 70.19
C LYS A 1038 18.95 -9.24 69.98
N VAL A 1039 18.52 -8.14 69.37
CA VAL A 1039 19.35 -6.92 69.16
C VAL A 1039 19.20 -5.87 70.26
N GLY A 1040 18.41 -6.13 71.31
CA GLY A 1040 18.20 -5.20 72.43
C GLY A 1040 17.17 -4.10 72.18
N ARG A 1041 16.40 -4.17 71.07
CA ARG A 1041 15.24 -3.31 70.77
C ARG A 1041 13.99 -3.75 71.58
N THR A 1042 14.15 -3.94 72.88
CA THR A 1042 13.17 -4.63 73.73
C THR A 1042 11.83 -3.90 73.84
N ARG A 1043 11.82 -2.55 73.82
CA ARG A 1043 10.56 -1.78 73.86
C ARG A 1043 9.70 -2.03 72.63
N GLU A 1044 10.30 -2.07 71.44
CA GLU A 1044 9.59 -2.33 70.18
C GLU A 1044 9.11 -3.79 70.10
N ALA A 1045 9.89 -4.74 70.64
CA ALA A 1045 9.44 -6.12 70.79
C ALA A 1045 8.18 -6.22 71.66
N ILE A 1046 8.14 -5.55 72.82
CA ILE A 1046 6.97 -5.53 73.70
C ILE A 1046 5.74 -4.96 73.00
N GLU A 1047 5.87 -3.84 72.28
CA GLU A 1047 4.72 -3.22 71.59
C GLU A 1047 4.05 -4.16 70.58
N ILE A 1048 4.84 -5.00 69.91
CA ILE A 1048 4.33 -6.01 68.96
C ILE A 1048 3.66 -7.15 69.72
N LEU A 1049 4.32 -7.69 70.76
CA LEU A 1049 3.85 -8.82 71.55
C LEU A 1049 2.58 -8.48 72.34
N GLU A 1050 2.49 -7.29 72.94
CA GLU A 1050 1.28 -6.82 73.66
C GLU A 1050 0.08 -6.72 72.72
N ARG A 1051 0.29 -6.19 71.50
CA ARG A 1051 -0.76 -6.13 70.47
C ARG A 1051 -1.25 -7.53 70.10
N ALA A 1052 -0.33 -8.44 69.77
CA ALA A 1052 -0.66 -9.82 69.41
C ALA A 1052 -1.39 -10.57 70.54
N VAL A 1053 -1.06 -10.30 71.81
CA VAL A 1053 -1.74 -10.90 72.98
C VAL A 1053 -3.10 -10.25 73.27
N SER A 1054 -3.27 -8.97 72.93
CA SER A 1054 -4.49 -8.18 73.16
C SER A 1054 -5.57 -8.39 72.10
N ALA A 1055 -5.22 -8.83 70.89
CA ALA A 1055 -6.15 -9.21 69.83
C ALA A 1055 -7.14 -10.26 70.37
N LYS A 1056 -8.37 -9.83 70.61
CA LYS A 1056 -9.36 -10.51 71.45
C LYS A 1056 -10.05 -11.64 70.69
N SER A 1057 -10.03 -12.82 71.28
CA SER A 1057 -10.88 -14.01 71.06
C SER A 1057 -12.17 -13.82 70.22
N GLY A 1058 -12.11 -14.23 68.95
CA GLY A 1058 -13.28 -14.46 68.09
C GLY A 1058 -13.07 -15.71 67.24
N ILE A 1059 -13.78 -16.80 67.61
CA ILE A 1059 -13.99 -18.09 66.91
C ILE A 1059 -12.72 -18.86 66.47
N LEU A 1060 -12.19 -19.64 67.42
CA LEU A 1060 -11.63 -21.01 67.34
C LEU A 1060 -10.63 -21.18 68.49
N ALA A 1061 -11.16 -21.56 69.65
CA ALA A 1061 -10.50 -21.54 70.95
C ALA A 1061 -9.85 -22.88 71.35
N TYR A 1062 -9.42 -23.71 70.41
CA TYR A 1062 -8.72 -24.96 70.73
C TYR A 1062 -7.50 -25.11 69.82
N ASN A 1063 -6.30 -25.17 70.44
CA ASN A 1063 -4.97 -25.38 69.85
C ASN A 1063 -4.27 -24.18 69.14
N TYR A 1064 -3.96 -23.10 69.88
CA TYR A 1064 -2.97 -22.11 69.41
C TYR A 1064 -1.61 -22.32 70.11
N PRO A 1065 -0.58 -22.89 69.44
CA PRO A 1065 0.79 -22.97 69.97
C PRO A 1065 1.40 -21.58 70.22
N TYR A 1066 1.10 -20.62 69.33
CA TYR A 1066 1.73 -19.30 69.38
C TYR A 1066 1.35 -18.45 70.59
N ARG A 1067 0.15 -18.60 71.18
CA ARG A 1067 -0.28 -17.76 72.31
C ARG A 1067 0.60 -17.97 73.55
N GLN A 1068 1.02 -19.22 73.79
CA GLN A 1068 1.93 -19.54 74.88
C GLN A 1068 3.34 -19.01 74.58
N GLU A 1069 3.78 -19.11 73.32
CA GLU A 1069 5.07 -18.55 72.88
C GLU A 1069 5.11 -17.02 72.98
N PHE A 1070 4.07 -16.31 72.53
CA PHE A 1070 3.95 -14.86 72.65
C PHE A 1070 4.03 -14.40 74.10
N ARG A 1071 3.31 -15.08 75.01
CA ARG A 1071 3.38 -14.79 76.45
C ARG A 1071 4.76 -15.06 77.01
N ARG A 1072 5.41 -16.15 76.59
CA ARG A 1072 6.78 -16.50 77.01
C ARG A 1072 7.78 -15.47 76.52
N LEU A 1073 7.73 -15.07 75.25
CA LEU A 1073 8.57 -14.02 74.66
C LEU A 1073 8.33 -12.67 75.34
N LEU A 1074 7.07 -12.33 75.64
CA LEU A 1074 6.71 -11.10 76.33
C LEU A 1074 7.26 -11.06 77.77
N LEU A 1075 7.16 -12.19 78.50
CA LEU A 1075 7.78 -12.34 79.82
C LEU A 1075 9.31 -12.18 79.74
N ASP A 1076 9.96 -12.84 78.79
CA ASP A 1076 11.41 -12.74 78.59
C ASP A 1076 11.86 -11.32 78.20
N CYS A 1077 11.04 -10.58 77.44
CA CYS A 1077 11.27 -9.16 77.14
C CYS A 1077 11.13 -8.26 78.39
N HIS A 1078 10.09 -8.47 79.20
CA HIS A 1078 9.91 -7.71 80.45
C HIS A 1078 11.02 -7.99 81.47
N ASP A 1079 11.49 -9.22 81.57
CA ASP A 1079 12.58 -9.58 82.48
C ASP A 1079 13.91 -8.95 82.03
N LYS A 1080 14.23 -8.96 80.73
CA LYS A 1080 15.39 -8.23 80.18
C LYS A 1080 15.32 -6.71 80.35
N LEU A 1081 14.13 -6.11 80.28
CA LEU A 1081 13.96 -4.67 80.55
C LEU A 1081 14.21 -4.33 82.03
N LYS A 1082 13.80 -5.20 82.96
CA LYS A 1082 14.12 -5.04 84.39
C LYS A 1082 15.62 -5.19 84.66
N GLU A 1083 16.32 -6.07 83.95
CA GLU A 1083 17.78 -6.26 84.07
C GLU A 1083 18.60 -5.10 83.50
N THR A 1084 18.08 -4.39 82.49
CA THR A 1084 18.77 -3.27 81.82
C THR A 1084 18.51 -1.89 82.45
N GLY A 1085 17.67 -1.81 83.50
CA GLY A 1085 17.48 -0.60 84.33
C GLY A 1085 16.74 0.55 83.64
N ASN A 1086 15.86 0.25 82.67
CA ASN A 1086 15.19 1.23 81.81
C ASN A 1086 13.66 1.13 81.79
#